data_AF-A0A948RFL2-F1
#
_entry.id   AF-A0A948RFL2-F1
#
_cell.length_a   1.000
_cell.length_b   1.000
_cell.length_c   1.000
_cell.angle_alpha   90.00
_cell.angle_beta   90.00
_cell.angle_gamma   90.00
#
_symmetry.space_group_name_H-M   'P 1'
#
loop_
_entity.id
_entity.type
_entity.pdbx_description
1 polymer ?
#
loop_
_entity_poly.entity_id
_entity_poly.type
_entity_poly.pdbx_seq_one_letter_code
_entity_poly.pdbx_strand_id
1 'polypeptide(L)'
;PWAYADLRRLDPADDAPTHAADILAVYTRTSGYDLQIRLDLLDLTFADNYLVEIHLWDNTHYAQSPLIIQIPAMGANRLIQPAGVDSPLRVRSYRNPSLDTITIAINRIFIGERYHFDIYTYLSPADPTAADQALDIRSDGAPPLGRAPFLLAFTDSYPAYTPAQAMRRWDGAHTGPTGERHGLRNVLDNAERYGIPVALLDLKTPTSLSALDFVGKIDQIQRMAARRLLTLPDVAFGEPADVSLTYSREAAQAFGLPASPFVYAPFWGLLPAYRYQFIELPDSTHLARHAGQTLIPLPTLADGQATDDGLSLEVRRLLIQTALSPDAGDVVVLGGSLPHSTWGDSDMASAAFAYIAAHPWLWALNGEDLLSFPVGAKYVSPPPPTPATPSPIYTTQGQETNLDSAALQSRLLSEFHKAPENPLTDSAWQMYFALTAPTEDTRLQSLRAQYLGGVGGLLAASRWAENPEQQAGCAFDLDYDGQNECLLVSPEYFAVVETDGARLTLLFSRDESGVHQLIGHTAQFAVGISDPSEWKATRGEGADPAQIMGAFSDTPKPFENYTPAWTSNDTLILTGTQVRRVKTFRLTVSGLEIRYYSKAPLSTRIPIAIDPWQRFHTGWESEIRADLSPNGWTWGLADGIRLEVRTEAPFSAQGITVSIPFLSQAENPNLDYPAGHFYPFPLSVMEIQANGDFTILLSLP
;
A
#
# COMPACT_ATOMS: atom_id res chain seq x y z
N PRO A 1 24.72 14.77 17.70
CA PRO A 1 23.30 15.14 17.51
C PRO A 1 22.78 15.75 18.80
N TRP A 2 21.76 16.61 18.76
CA TRP A 2 21.04 17.06 19.96
C TRP A 2 20.24 15.88 20.53
N ALA A 3 20.20 15.77 21.86
CA ALA A 3 19.45 14.73 22.54
C ALA A 3 18.32 15.33 23.38
N TYR A 4 17.33 14.53 23.76
CA TYR A 4 16.26 14.97 24.65
C TYR A 4 16.80 15.44 26.02
N ALA A 5 17.92 14.85 26.49
CA ALA A 5 18.62 15.31 27.69
C ALA A 5 19.22 16.73 27.57
N ASP A 6 19.31 17.31 26.37
CA ASP A 6 19.75 18.69 26.14
C ASP A 6 18.57 19.69 26.17
N LEU A 7 17.31 19.21 26.10
CA LEU A 7 16.11 20.05 26.11
C LEU A 7 15.93 20.71 27.49
N ARG A 8 15.53 21.97 27.53
CA ARG A 8 15.30 22.71 28.78
C ARG A 8 13.93 23.36 28.86
N ARG A 9 13.35 23.73 27.73
CA ARG A 9 12.05 24.41 27.67
C ARG A 9 11.30 23.99 26.41
N LEU A 10 9.98 23.86 26.54
CA LEU A 10 9.03 23.84 25.45
C LEU A 10 8.07 25.00 25.68
N ASP A 11 7.67 25.68 24.62
CA ASP A 11 6.72 26.79 24.65
C ASP A 11 5.61 26.58 23.61
N PRO A 12 4.39 27.10 23.84
CA PRO A 12 3.27 26.97 22.92
C PRO A 12 3.58 27.59 21.54
N ALA A 13 2.93 27.08 20.51
CA ALA A 13 2.90 27.76 19.22
C ALA A 13 1.93 28.94 19.23
N ASP A 14 2.17 29.89 18.33
CA ASP A 14 1.41 31.10 18.05
C ASP A 14 1.42 32.14 19.19
N ASP A 15 2.47 32.13 20.02
CA ASP A 15 2.70 33.19 21.02
C ASP A 15 3.31 34.43 20.36
N ALA A 16 4.05 34.27 19.24
CA ALA A 16 4.54 35.37 18.42
C ALA A 16 3.59 35.78 17.26
N PRO A 17 3.58 37.07 16.84
CA PRO A 17 2.85 37.52 15.65
C PRO A 17 3.35 36.95 14.31
N THR A 18 4.56 36.39 14.29
CA THR A 18 5.18 35.79 13.10
C THR A 18 5.81 34.46 13.49
N HIS A 19 5.62 33.41 12.70
CA HIS A 19 6.12 32.07 13.01
C HIS A 19 7.65 32.00 13.17
N ALA A 20 8.41 32.86 12.45
CA ALA A 20 9.87 32.91 12.54
C ALA A 20 10.40 33.55 13.85
N ALA A 21 9.52 34.13 14.65
CA ALA A 21 9.85 34.67 15.97
C ALA A 21 9.26 33.83 17.11
N ASP A 22 8.53 32.76 16.79
CA ASP A 22 7.79 31.92 17.73
C ASP A 22 8.67 30.76 18.22
N ILE A 23 9.01 30.74 19.50
CA ILE A 23 9.93 29.78 20.10
C ILE A 23 9.14 28.52 20.48
N LEU A 24 9.54 27.37 19.96
CA LEU A 24 8.93 26.09 20.33
C LEU A 24 9.75 25.33 21.38
N ALA A 25 11.07 25.34 21.23
CA ALA A 25 11.94 24.57 22.12
C ALA A 25 13.30 25.24 22.31
N VAL A 26 13.83 25.09 23.53
CA VAL A 26 15.16 25.59 23.89
C VAL A 26 16.01 24.46 24.44
N TYR A 27 17.22 24.35 23.90
CA TYR A 27 18.21 23.36 24.28
C TYR A 27 19.49 24.02 24.77
N THR A 28 20.21 23.33 25.64
CA THR A 28 21.59 23.69 25.97
C THR A 28 22.48 22.48 26.21
N ARG A 29 23.74 22.55 25.77
CA ARG A 29 24.76 21.54 26.04
C ARG A 29 26.17 22.12 26.01
N THR A 30 27.14 21.35 26.49
CA THR A 30 28.56 21.59 26.19
C THR A 30 29.00 20.68 25.05
N SER A 31 29.67 21.24 24.04
CA SER A 31 30.32 20.48 22.97
C SER A 31 31.75 20.97 22.76
N GLY A 32 32.73 20.16 23.14
CA GLY A 32 34.14 20.56 23.15
C GLY A 32 34.38 21.77 24.07
N TYR A 33 34.87 22.87 23.50
CA TYR A 33 35.12 24.13 24.22
C TYR A 33 33.95 25.12 24.15
N ASP A 34 32.85 24.74 23.51
CA ASP A 34 31.68 25.60 23.34
C ASP A 34 30.55 25.21 24.29
N LEU A 35 29.95 26.23 24.89
CA LEU A 35 28.57 26.20 25.36
C LEU A 35 27.68 26.44 24.13
N GLN A 36 26.74 25.53 23.87
CA GLN A 36 25.79 25.65 22.78
C GLN A 36 24.39 25.82 23.32
N ILE A 37 23.69 26.86 22.87
CA ILE A 37 22.24 27.05 23.07
C ILE A 37 21.59 26.87 21.69
N ARG A 38 20.52 26.10 21.60
CA ARG A 38 19.75 25.94 20.36
C ARG A 38 18.29 26.33 20.60
N LEU A 39 17.74 27.05 19.64
CA LEU A 39 16.34 27.41 19.53
C LEU A 39 15.73 26.65 18.37
N ASP A 40 14.57 26.05 18.60
CA ASP A 40 13.68 25.57 17.56
C ASP A 40 12.53 26.58 17.46
N LEU A 41 12.25 27.05 16.25
CA LEU A 41 11.22 28.04 15.95
C LEU A 41 10.07 27.38 15.18
N LEU A 42 8.90 28.01 15.12
CA LEU A 42 7.75 27.41 14.45
C LEU A 42 7.95 27.28 12.93
N ASP A 43 8.45 28.33 12.28
CA ASP A 43 8.72 28.36 10.84
C ASP A 43 9.72 29.48 10.51
N LEU A 44 10.99 29.12 10.29
CA LEU A 44 12.10 30.05 10.12
C LEU A 44 12.43 30.22 8.65
N THR A 45 12.30 31.43 8.10
CA THR A 45 12.82 31.76 6.77
C THR A 45 13.96 32.77 6.82
N PHE A 46 14.79 32.83 5.76
CA PHE A 46 15.82 33.87 5.62
C PHE A 46 15.25 35.25 5.28
N ALA A 47 13.98 35.32 4.85
CA ALA A 47 13.33 36.58 4.47
C ALA A 47 12.78 37.34 5.68
N ASP A 48 12.59 36.66 6.80
CA ASP A 48 11.99 37.25 7.99
C ASP A 48 12.95 38.20 8.70
N ASN A 49 12.39 39.32 9.16
CA ASN A 49 13.11 40.25 10.01
C ASN A 49 12.79 39.92 11.47
N TYR A 50 13.80 39.47 12.20
CA TYR A 50 13.70 39.23 13.64
C TYR A 50 15.04 39.52 14.33
N LEU A 51 14.97 39.67 15.65
CA LEU A 51 16.13 39.73 16.54
C LEU A 51 15.92 38.72 17.67
N VAL A 52 16.87 37.82 17.85
CA VAL A 52 16.94 36.99 19.07
C VAL A 52 17.87 37.67 20.05
N GLU A 53 17.43 37.84 21.30
CA GLU A 53 18.23 38.34 22.40
C GLU A 53 18.30 37.30 23.51
N ILE A 54 19.51 36.95 23.95
CA ILE A 54 19.76 36.02 25.06
C ILE A 54 20.36 36.80 26.22
N HIS A 55 19.71 36.76 27.37
CA HIS A 55 20.21 37.30 28.63
C HIS A 55 20.77 36.14 29.44
N LEU A 56 22.09 36.09 29.63
CA LEU A 56 22.76 34.98 30.28
C LEU A 56 23.42 35.42 31.59
N TRP A 57 23.05 34.76 32.67
CA TRP A 57 23.68 34.90 33.98
C TRP A 57 24.42 33.61 34.32
N ASP A 58 25.58 33.73 34.96
CA ASP A 58 26.33 32.60 35.45
C ASP A 58 26.65 32.77 36.95
N ASN A 59 27.26 31.73 37.54
CA ASN A 59 27.71 31.76 38.92
C ASN A 59 29.08 32.42 39.13
N THR A 60 29.66 33.07 38.12
CA THR A 60 31.04 33.61 38.16
C THR A 60 31.15 35.06 37.69
N HIS A 61 31.04 35.34 36.40
CA HIS A 61 31.32 36.62 35.78
C HIS A 61 30.07 37.50 35.59
N TYR A 62 28.89 36.88 35.52
CA TYR A 62 27.61 37.49 35.11
C TYR A 62 26.52 37.29 36.17
N ALA A 63 26.89 37.16 37.45
CA ALA A 63 25.94 36.84 38.53
C ALA A 63 24.96 37.99 38.87
N GLN A 64 25.36 39.24 38.69
CA GLN A 64 24.55 40.43 39.05
C GLN A 64 23.94 41.13 37.82
N SER A 65 24.53 40.94 36.65
CA SER A 65 24.08 41.56 35.40
C SER A 65 24.36 40.60 34.25
N PRO A 66 23.38 40.37 33.37
CA PRO A 66 23.53 39.37 32.33
C PRO A 66 24.55 39.79 31.28
N LEU A 67 25.18 38.80 30.67
CA LEU A 67 25.70 38.91 29.33
C LEU A 67 24.51 38.95 28.36
N ILE A 68 24.39 40.00 27.55
CA ILE A 68 23.34 40.09 26.53
C ILE A 68 23.95 39.77 25.15
N ILE A 69 23.33 38.82 24.46
CA ILE A 69 23.73 38.36 23.13
C ILE A 69 22.61 38.66 22.16
N GLN A 70 22.85 39.56 21.22
CA GLN A 70 21.91 39.97 20.18
C GLN A 70 22.27 39.30 18.85
N ILE A 71 21.30 38.61 18.26
CA ILE A 71 21.46 37.77 17.08
C ILE A 71 20.44 38.24 16.03
N PRO A 72 20.81 39.23 15.20
CA PRO A 72 19.89 39.77 14.19
C PRO A 72 19.70 38.77 13.05
N ALA A 73 18.52 38.75 12.42
CA ALA A 73 18.23 37.89 11.26
C ALA A 73 19.34 37.94 10.19
N MET A 74 19.89 39.13 9.94
CA MET A 74 21.08 39.34 9.10
C MET A 74 22.14 40.20 9.81
N GLY A 75 23.42 39.91 9.56
CA GLY A 75 24.55 40.68 10.09
C GLY A 75 25.33 39.97 11.20
N ALA A 76 26.18 40.72 11.88
CA ALA A 76 27.05 40.20 12.93
C ALA A 76 26.32 40.16 14.29
N ASN A 77 26.59 39.12 15.07
CA ASN A 77 26.13 39.04 16.46
C ASN A 77 26.72 40.19 17.27
N ARG A 78 25.93 40.76 18.17
CA ARG A 78 26.37 41.82 19.08
C ARG A 78 26.37 41.30 20.51
N LEU A 79 27.45 41.61 21.22
CA LEU A 79 27.67 41.27 22.63
C LEU A 79 27.61 42.54 23.45
N ILE A 80 26.84 42.53 24.53
CA ILE A 80 26.78 43.61 25.52
C ILE A 80 27.17 42.99 26.86
N GLN A 81 28.35 43.36 27.35
CA GLN A 81 28.89 42.87 28.63
C GLN A 81 28.60 43.89 29.75
N PRO A 82 28.43 43.43 31.00
CA PRO A 82 28.36 44.32 32.16
C PRO A 82 29.61 45.19 32.30
N ALA A 83 29.43 46.40 32.83
CA ALA A 83 30.54 47.32 33.07
C ALA A 83 31.59 46.69 34.00
N GLY A 84 32.86 46.72 33.58
CA GLY A 84 33.98 46.18 34.37
C GLY A 84 34.30 44.70 34.14
N VAL A 85 33.56 44.01 33.28
CA VAL A 85 33.87 42.65 32.80
C VAL A 85 34.51 42.76 31.41
N ASP A 86 35.74 42.27 31.25
CA ASP A 86 36.44 42.18 29.96
C ASP A 86 36.79 40.72 29.67
N SER A 87 35.84 40.02 29.04
CA SER A 87 36.00 38.62 28.64
C SER A 87 36.11 38.53 27.12
N PRO A 88 37.12 37.83 26.55
CA PRO A 88 37.26 37.62 25.11
C PRO A 88 36.28 36.54 24.62
N LEU A 89 34.99 36.80 24.85
CA LEU A 89 33.88 35.98 24.39
C LEU A 89 33.79 36.02 22.87
N ARG A 90 33.62 34.84 22.29
CA ARG A 90 33.38 34.63 20.87
C ARG A 90 32.03 33.93 20.74
N VAL A 91 31.08 34.64 20.13
CA VAL A 91 29.76 34.09 19.82
C VAL A 91 29.66 33.83 18.33
N ARG A 92 29.30 32.59 18.00
CA ARG A 92 28.95 32.16 16.65
C ARG A 92 27.50 31.75 16.64
N SER A 93 26.77 32.10 15.59
CA SER A 93 25.40 31.64 15.36
C SER A 93 25.33 30.91 14.04
N TYR A 94 24.57 29.83 14.01
CA TYR A 94 24.28 29.02 12.82
C TYR A 94 22.77 28.88 12.70
N ARG A 95 22.24 29.13 11.51
CA ARG A 95 20.81 29.01 11.21
C ARG A 95 20.61 27.87 10.24
N ASN A 96 19.53 27.12 10.45
CA ASN A 96 19.11 26.09 9.52
C ASN A 96 17.59 26.19 9.32
N PRO A 97 17.14 26.96 8.32
CA PRO A 97 15.72 27.08 7.95
C PRO A 97 15.05 25.74 7.64
N SER A 98 15.75 24.81 6.98
CA SER A 98 15.19 23.47 6.68
C SER A 98 14.92 22.62 7.92
N LEU A 99 15.37 23.05 9.10
CA LEU A 99 15.09 22.41 10.39
C LEU A 99 14.51 23.42 11.39
N ASP A 100 14.17 24.64 10.96
CA ASP A 100 13.66 25.72 11.81
C ASP A 100 14.51 26.05 13.04
N THR A 101 15.84 26.04 12.90
CA THR A 101 16.75 26.12 14.07
C THR A 101 17.76 27.25 14.04
N ILE A 102 18.08 27.75 15.22
CA ILE A 102 19.20 28.66 15.48
C ILE A 102 20.08 28.06 16.56
N THR A 103 21.34 27.76 16.25
CA THR A 103 22.35 27.32 17.24
C THR A 103 23.34 28.43 17.51
N ILE A 104 23.49 28.78 18.79
CA ILE A 104 24.41 29.77 19.32
C ILE A 104 25.54 29.03 20.04
N ALA A 105 26.79 29.26 19.63
CA ALA A 105 27.97 28.69 20.25
C ALA A 105 28.84 29.79 20.89
N ILE A 106 29.11 29.65 22.18
CA ILE A 106 29.86 30.58 23.02
C ILE A 106 31.07 29.81 23.58
N ASN A 107 32.28 30.38 23.52
CA ASN A 107 33.44 29.75 24.14
C ASN A 107 33.26 29.66 25.67
N ARG A 108 33.12 28.43 26.19
CA ARG A 108 32.70 28.14 27.56
C ARG A 108 33.69 28.61 28.63
N ILE A 109 34.95 28.83 28.30
CA ILE A 109 36.02 29.18 29.26
C ILE A 109 35.67 30.42 30.11
N PHE A 110 34.83 31.32 29.59
CA PHE A 110 34.41 32.55 30.28
C PHE A 110 32.97 32.49 30.82
N ILE A 111 32.34 31.32 30.79
CA ILE A 111 31.00 31.08 31.33
C ILE A 111 31.11 30.07 32.48
N GLY A 112 30.56 30.40 33.63
CA GLY A 112 30.52 29.54 34.80
C GLY A 112 29.85 28.19 34.54
N GLU A 113 30.15 27.19 35.38
CA GLU A 113 29.60 25.83 35.21
C GLU A 113 28.09 25.75 35.38
N ARG A 114 27.51 26.68 36.13
CA ARG A 114 26.07 26.83 36.31
C ARG A 114 25.64 28.19 35.79
N TYR A 115 24.70 28.19 34.87
CA TYR A 115 24.15 29.39 34.28
C TYR A 115 22.64 29.25 34.12
N HIS A 116 21.96 30.39 34.09
CA HIS A 116 20.57 30.49 33.66
C HIS A 116 20.47 31.59 32.62
N PHE A 117 19.44 31.50 31.79
CA PHE A 117 19.25 32.45 30.71
C PHE A 117 17.78 32.62 30.33
N ASP A 118 17.49 33.80 29.83
CA ASP A 118 16.21 34.16 29.23
C ASP A 118 16.44 34.44 27.74
N ILE A 119 15.44 34.14 26.93
CA ILE A 119 15.44 34.40 25.49
C ILE A 119 14.24 35.28 25.17
N TYR A 120 14.48 36.27 24.32
CA TYR A 120 13.46 37.14 23.75
C TYR A 120 13.62 37.14 22.24
N THR A 121 12.50 37.11 21.52
CA THR A 121 12.45 37.40 20.08
C THR A 121 11.77 38.75 19.87
N TYR A 122 12.16 39.46 18.82
CA TYR A 122 11.57 40.75 18.43
C TYR A 122 11.38 40.79 16.93
N LEU A 123 10.33 41.46 16.45
CA LEU A 123 10.08 41.67 15.00
C LEU A 123 11.02 42.73 14.38
N SER A 124 11.64 43.56 15.21
CA SER A 124 12.59 44.58 14.78
C SER A 124 13.50 44.98 15.94
N PRO A 125 14.80 45.23 15.71
CA PRO A 125 15.71 45.79 16.72
C PRO A 125 15.27 47.15 17.29
N ALA A 126 14.35 47.85 16.61
CA ALA A 126 13.84 49.16 17.03
C ALA A 126 12.55 49.07 17.88
N ASP A 127 11.92 47.89 17.96
CA ASP A 127 10.72 47.67 18.77
C ASP A 127 11.14 47.08 20.13
N PRO A 128 10.84 47.75 21.26
CA PRO A 128 11.17 47.23 22.59
C PRO A 128 10.24 46.09 23.06
N THR A 129 9.20 45.74 22.30
CA THR A 129 8.22 44.74 22.69
C THR A 129 8.66 43.37 22.19
N ALA A 130 8.88 42.43 23.12
CA ALA A 130 9.18 41.06 22.76
C ALA A 130 7.98 40.47 22.00
N ALA A 131 8.26 39.89 20.83
CA ALA A 131 7.32 39.11 20.04
C ALA A 131 6.96 37.82 20.78
N ASP A 132 7.96 37.17 21.37
CA ASP A 132 7.84 35.99 22.21
C ASP A 132 9.04 35.90 23.19
N GLN A 133 8.93 35.07 24.22
CA GLN A 133 9.92 34.93 25.28
C GLN A 133 9.92 33.54 25.95
N ALA A 134 11.12 33.05 26.25
CA ALA A 134 11.34 31.84 27.03
C ALA A 134 12.22 32.16 28.24
N LEU A 135 11.68 32.00 29.46
CA LEU A 135 12.26 32.54 30.70
C LEU A 135 12.71 31.45 31.70
N ASP A 136 13.63 31.81 32.60
CA ASP A 136 14.21 31.02 33.69
C ASP A 136 14.78 29.66 33.24
N ILE A 137 15.51 29.67 32.13
CA ILE A 137 16.08 28.45 31.55
C ILE A 137 17.39 28.14 32.24
N ARG A 138 17.46 27.00 32.92
CA ARG A 138 18.62 26.62 33.74
C ARG A 138 19.50 25.58 33.06
N SER A 139 20.80 25.76 33.12
CA SER A 139 21.78 24.79 32.58
C SER A 139 21.67 23.41 33.22
N ASP A 140 21.33 23.39 34.52
CA ASP A 140 21.17 22.22 35.38
C ASP A 140 19.72 21.75 35.50
N GLY A 141 18.80 22.35 34.74
CA GLY A 141 17.41 21.92 34.68
C GLY A 141 17.27 20.54 34.04
N ALA A 142 16.35 19.73 34.56
CA ALA A 142 15.94 18.50 33.89
C ALA A 142 15.16 18.85 32.61
N PRO A 143 15.16 18.00 31.57
CA PRO A 143 14.30 18.22 30.42
C PRO A 143 12.80 18.23 30.85
N PRO A 144 11.95 19.05 30.21
CA PRO A 144 10.50 19.01 30.42
C PRO A 144 9.97 17.59 30.25
N LEU A 145 9.09 17.12 31.12
CA LEU A 145 8.56 15.75 31.04
C LEU A 145 7.77 15.46 29.75
N GLY A 146 7.22 16.50 29.13
CA GLY A 146 6.45 16.41 27.90
C GLY A 146 7.34 16.13 26.67
N ARG A 147 6.93 15.14 25.89
CA ARG A 147 7.34 14.92 24.50
C ARG A 147 6.06 14.83 23.67
N ALA A 148 6.12 15.08 22.37
CA ALA A 148 5.00 14.83 21.48
C ALA A 148 5.00 13.35 21.03
N PRO A 149 4.22 12.46 21.65
CA PRO A 149 3.99 11.14 21.09
C PRO A 149 3.28 11.26 19.74
N PHE A 150 3.82 10.61 18.72
CA PHE A 150 3.15 10.51 17.44
C PHE A 150 3.34 9.14 16.82
N LEU A 151 2.35 8.72 16.05
CA LEU A 151 2.35 7.48 15.28
C LEU A 151 2.37 7.84 13.79
N LEU A 152 3.28 7.26 13.03
CA LEU A 152 3.30 7.39 11.57
C LEU A 152 2.76 6.09 10.95
N ALA A 153 1.52 6.12 10.46
CA ALA A 153 0.80 4.93 10.00
C ALA A 153 0.27 5.10 8.57
N PHE A 154 0.44 4.07 7.74
CA PHE A 154 0.04 4.09 6.34
C PHE A 154 -0.95 2.98 6.02
N THR A 155 -2.01 3.32 5.29
CA THR A 155 -2.89 2.40 4.57
C THR A 155 -2.52 2.39 3.10
N ASP A 156 -3.04 1.44 2.33
CA ASP A 156 -2.69 1.24 0.92
C ASP A 156 -1.16 1.18 0.74
N SER A 157 -0.49 0.47 1.63
CA SER A 157 0.97 0.54 1.77
C SER A 157 1.68 0.08 0.50
N TYR A 158 1.11 -0.89 -0.23
CA TYR A 158 1.67 -1.40 -1.47
C TYR A 158 0.66 -2.12 -2.41
N PRO A 159 -0.43 -1.45 -2.86
CA PRO A 159 -1.44 -2.07 -3.72
C PRO A 159 -0.91 -2.27 -5.15
N ALA A 160 -0.33 -3.44 -5.41
CA ALA A 160 0.30 -3.78 -6.67
C ALA A 160 -0.14 -5.16 -7.17
N TYR A 161 -0.75 -5.20 -8.35
CA TYR A 161 -1.26 -6.42 -8.96
C TYR A 161 -0.50 -6.81 -10.24
N THR A 162 0.28 -5.90 -10.82
CA THR A 162 1.13 -6.13 -12.01
C THR A 162 2.58 -5.69 -11.73
N PRO A 163 3.58 -6.16 -12.49
CA PRO A 163 4.95 -5.66 -12.41
C PRO A 163 5.05 -4.14 -12.55
N ALA A 164 4.29 -3.54 -13.48
CA ALA A 164 4.23 -2.10 -13.67
C ALA A 164 3.72 -1.37 -12.43
N GLN A 165 2.63 -1.86 -11.83
CA GLN A 165 2.10 -1.29 -10.60
C GLN A 165 3.09 -1.45 -9.44
N ALA A 166 3.70 -2.62 -9.28
CA ALA A 166 4.69 -2.87 -8.22
C ALA A 166 5.85 -1.87 -8.31
N MET A 167 6.46 -1.72 -9.49
CA MET A 167 7.54 -0.77 -9.69
C MET A 167 7.10 0.69 -9.44
N ARG A 168 5.90 1.08 -9.90
CA ARG A 168 5.33 2.42 -9.67
C ARG A 168 4.99 2.71 -8.21
N ARG A 169 4.56 1.71 -7.44
CA ARG A 169 4.28 1.83 -5.99
C ARG A 169 5.55 1.77 -5.14
N TRP A 170 6.61 1.15 -5.66
CA TRP A 170 7.91 1.11 -5.00
C TRP A 170 8.67 2.41 -5.15
N ASP A 171 8.89 2.85 -6.40
CA ASP A 171 9.72 3.99 -6.77
C ASP A 171 9.30 4.54 -8.15
N GLY A 172 8.07 5.06 -8.22
CA GLY A 172 7.44 5.53 -9.45
C GLY A 172 7.82 6.96 -9.83
N ALA A 173 7.89 7.28 -11.13
CA ALA A 173 8.00 8.67 -11.58
C ALA A 173 6.61 9.26 -11.83
N HIS A 174 6.38 10.48 -11.35
CA HIS A 174 5.11 11.21 -11.53
C HIS A 174 3.88 10.43 -11.02
N THR A 175 4.06 9.66 -9.95
CA THR A 175 3.02 8.79 -9.36
C THR A 175 2.35 9.37 -8.13
N GLY A 176 2.99 10.36 -7.48
CA GLY A 176 2.48 11.03 -6.28
C GLY A 176 1.62 12.26 -6.57
N PRO A 177 1.00 12.85 -5.54
CA PRO A 177 0.11 14.01 -5.66
C PRO A 177 0.79 15.27 -6.22
N THR A 178 2.11 15.37 -6.07
CA THR A 178 2.96 16.50 -6.49
C THR A 178 3.55 16.30 -7.89
N GLY A 179 3.41 15.11 -8.47
CA GLY A 179 4.05 14.75 -9.73
C GLY A 179 5.56 14.46 -9.62
N GLU A 180 6.13 14.35 -8.42
CA GLU A 180 7.53 13.93 -8.24
C GLU A 180 7.68 12.40 -8.18
N ARG A 181 8.91 11.95 -7.93
CA ARG A 181 9.21 10.55 -7.67
C ARG A 181 8.61 10.11 -6.34
N HIS A 182 7.79 9.06 -6.37
CA HIS A 182 6.95 8.68 -5.23
C HIS A 182 6.84 7.16 -5.06
N GLY A 183 6.86 6.70 -3.81
CA GLY A 183 6.58 5.30 -3.47
C GLY A 183 7.02 4.89 -2.07
N LEU A 184 6.71 3.64 -1.71
CA LEU A 184 7.02 3.05 -0.40
C LEU A 184 8.52 3.07 -0.07
N ARG A 185 9.38 3.01 -1.09
CA ARG A 185 10.83 3.11 -0.93
C ARG A 185 11.23 4.35 -0.11
N ASN A 186 10.65 5.51 -0.43
CA ASN A 186 11.04 6.77 0.19
C ASN A 186 10.71 6.80 1.68
N VAL A 187 9.57 6.23 2.08
CA VAL A 187 9.21 6.07 3.50
C VAL A 187 10.18 5.11 4.20
N LEU A 188 10.44 3.94 3.62
CA LEU A 188 11.27 2.90 4.23
C LEU A 188 12.74 3.32 4.36
N ASP A 189 13.32 3.89 3.31
CA ASP A 189 14.72 4.32 3.28
C ASP A 189 14.94 5.45 4.31
N ASN A 190 14.01 6.40 4.44
CA ASN A 190 14.11 7.46 5.44
C ASN A 190 13.83 6.95 6.87
N ALA A 191 12.84 6.08 7.07
CA ALA A 191 12.60 5.43 8.35
C ALA A 191 13.84 4.67 8.84
N GLU A 192 14.51 3.92 7.96
CA GLU A 192 15.73 3.18 8.29
C GLU A 192 16.92 4.11 8.56
N ARG A 193 17.08 5.15 7.74
CA ARG A 193 18.16 6.16 7.86
C ARG A 193 18.08 6.92 9.19
N TYR A 194 16.89 7.34 9.58
CA TYR A 194 16.68 8.20 10.75
C TYR A 194 16.24 7.42 12.00
N GLY A 195 15.98 6.12 11.89
CA GLY A 195 15.54 5.30 13.01
C GLY A 195 14.13 5.65 13.49
N ILE A 196 13.27 6.09 12.58
CA ILE A 196 11.89 6.50 12.88
C ILE A 196 10.96 5.31 12.56
N PRO A 197 10.25 4.76 13.56
CA PRO A 197 9.31 3.67 13.32
C PRO A 197 8.09 4.11 12.50
N VAL A 198 7.58 3.21 11.68
CA VAL A 198 6.36 3.38 10.88
C VAL A 198 5.45 2.16 10.99
N ALA A 199 4.14 2.36 10.88
CA ALA A 199 3.16 1.28 10.79
C ALA A 199 2.68 1.14 9.35
N LEU A 200 2.74 -0.06 8.78
CA LEU A 200 2.25 -0.37 7.42
C LEU A 200 1.07 -1.32 7.58
N LEU A 201 -0.13 -0.74 7.60
CA LEU A 201 -1.31 -1.36 8.21
C LEU A 201 -1.84 -2.57 7.43
N ASP A 202 -1.68 -2.56 6.11
CA ASP A 202 -2.22 -3.55 5.17
C ASP A 202 -1.14 -4.29 4.35
N LEU A 203 0.14 -4.10 4.70
CA LEU A 203 1.27 -4.69 3.96
C LEU A 203 1.24 -6.22 3.93
N LYS A 204 0.73 -6.85 5.00
CA LYS A 204 0.65 -8.32 5.15
C LYS A 204 -0.49 -8.96 4.36
N THR A 205 -1.08 -8.27 3.39
CA THR A 205 -1.97 -8.92 2.43
C THR A 205 -1.16 -9.83 1.49
N PRO A 206 -1.68 -11.02 1.10
CA PRO A 206 -0.93 -11.96 0.24
C PRO A 206 -0.42 -11.33 -1.05
N THR A 207 -1.25 -10.50 -1.70
CA THR A 207 -0.89 -9.81 -2.95
C THR A 207 0.24 -8.79 -2.78
N SER A 208 0.20 -7.96 -1.73
CA SER A 208 1.25 -6.97 -1.46
C SER A 208 2.60 -7.65 -1.17
N LEU A 209 2.60 -8.74 -0.41
CA LEU A 209 3.81 -9.49 -0.10
C LEU A 209 4.40 -10.17 -1.35
N SER A 210 3.56 -10.83 -2.16
CA SER A 210 3.99 -11.44 -3.43
C SER A 210 4.58 -10.41 -4.39
N ALA A 211 3.98 -9.22 -4.49
CA ALA A 211 4.50 -8.15 -5.33
C ALA A 211 5.80 -7.53 -4.79
N LEU A 212 5.96 -7.41 -3.46
CA LEU A 212 7.21 -6.94 -2.82
C LEU A 212 8.36 -7.91 -3.01
N ASP A 213 8.08 -9.20 -2.91
CA ASP A 213 9.04 -10.25 -3.18
C ASP A 213 9.48 -10.23 -4.64
N PHE A 214 8.52 -10.08 -5.57
CA PHE A 214 8.82 -9.95 -7.00
C PHE A 214 9.76 -8.78 -7.32
N VAL A 215 9.62 -7.62 -6.66
CA VAL A 215 10.56 -6.48 -6.81
C VAL A 215 11.84 -6.60 -5.95
N GLY A 216 12.02 -7.73 -5.25
CA GLY A 216 13.21 -8.04 -4.46
C GLY A 216 13.36 -7.21 -3.19
N LYS A 217 12.24 -6.83 -2.54
CA LYS A 217 12.23 -5.92 -1.37
C LYS A 217 11.77 -6.55 -0.07
N ILE A 218 11.38 -7.83 -0.07
CA ILE A 218 10.92 -8.51 1.15
C ILE A 218 11.99 -8.52 2.25
N ASP A 219 13.27 -8.67 1.90
CA ASP A 219 14.38 -8.66 2.86
C ASP A 219 14.48 -7.33 3.62
N GLN A 220 14.16 -6.19 2.98
CA GLN A 220 14.16 -4.89 3.66
C GLN A 220 13.06 -4.85 4.72
N ILE A 221 11.86 -5.34 4.39
CA ILE A 221 10.74 -5.43 5.33
C ILE A 221 11.10 -6.31 6.52
N GLN A 222 11.64 -7.52 6.28
CA GLN A 222 12.05 -8.44 7.34
C GLN A 222 13.11 -7.82 8.26
N ARG A 223 14.15 -7.18 7.70
CA ARG A 223 15.21 -6.51 8.48
C ARG A 223 14.65 -5.35 9.32
N MET A 224 13.81 -4.50 8.74
CA MET A 224 13.24 -3.36 9.46
C MET A 224 12.26 -3.80 10.55
N ALA A 225 11.47 -4.86 10.31
CA ALA A 225 10.63 -5.48 11.33
C ALA A 225 11.46 -6.04 12.49
N ALA A 226 12.56 -6.77 12.20
CA ALA A 226 13.48 -7.28 13.22
C ALA A 226 14.15 -6.17 14.04
N ARG A 227 14.37 -4.99 13.43
CA ARG A 227 14.90 -3.78 14.09
C ARG A 227 13.83 -2.96 14.81
N ARG A 228 12.56 -3.41 14.84
CA ARG A 228 11.41 -2.71 15.44
C ARG A 228 11.13 -1.34 14.82
N LEU A 229 11.52 -1.15 13.55
CA LEU A 229 11.19 0.04 12.77
C LEU A 229 9.86 -0.09 12.04
N LEU A 230 9.32 -1.31 11.93
CA LEU A 230 8.01 -1.55 11.35
C LEU A 230 7.05 -2.14 12.39
N THR A 231 5.89 -1.52 12.52
CA THR A 231 4.70 -2.15 13.10
C THR A 231 3.88 -2.73 11.96
N LEU A 232 3.74 -4.06 11.92
CA LEU A 232 3.05 -4.79 10.85
C LEU A 232 1.85 -5.56 11.42
N PRO A 233 0.66 -4.93 11.52
CA PRO A 233 -0.56 -5.61 11.94
C PRO A 233 -0.87 -6.80 11.03
N ASP A 234 -1.46 -7.84 11.59
CA ASP A 234 -2.13 -8.84 10.77
C ASP A 234 -3.37 -8.20 10.13
N VAL A 235 -3.81 -8.68 8.97
CA VAL A 235 -4.76 -7.93 8.14
C VAL A 235 -5.97 -8.76 7.81
N ALA A 236 -7.15 -8.25 8.16
CA ALA A 236 -8.40 -8.76 7.62
C ALA A 236 -8.73 -7.90 6.39
N PHE A 237 -8.45 -8.39 5.18
CA PHE A 237 -8.55 -7.60 3.95
C PHE A 237 -9.84 -7.83 3.16
N GLY A 238 -10.74 -8.62 3.73
CA GLY A 238 -12.09 -8.85 3.22
C GLY A 238 -12.95 -9.54 4.28
N GLU A 239 -14.26 -9.55 4.07
CA GLU A 239 -15.20 -10.32 4.89
C GLU A 239 -15.41 -11.71 4.28
N PRO A 240 -15.60 -12.80 5.05
CA PRO A 240 -15.54 -12.86 6.51
C PRO A 240 -14.12 -12.62 7.03
N ALA A 241 -14.01 -11.75 8.03
CA ALA A 241 -12.74 -11.26 8.55
C ALA A 241 -11.81 -12.37 9.09
N ASP A 242 -12.37 -13.39 9.74
CA ASP A 242 -11.62 -14.51 10.32
C ASP A 242 -10.96 -15.39 9.26
N VAL A 243 -11.64 -15.59 8.13
CA VAL A 243 -11.10 -16.32 6.99
C VAL A 243 -9.99 -15.50 6.33
N SER A 244 -10.22 -14.21 6.02
CA SER A 244 -9.19 -13.37 5.39
C SER A 244 -7.94 -13.19 6.26
N LEU A 245 -8.11 -13.08 7.58
CA LEU A 245 -7.02 -13.09 8.57
C LEU A 245 -6.16 -14.35 8.48
N THR A 246 -6.77 -15.51 8.27
CA THR A 246 -6.05 -16.79 8.18
C THR A 246 -5.10 -16.76 6.99
N TYR A 247 -5.60 -16.39 5.80
CA TYR A 247 -4.76 -16.23 4.61
C TYR A 247 -3.67 -15.17 4.77
N SER A 248 -3.98 -14.03 5.40
CA SER A 248 -2.99 -12.97 5.65
C SER A 248 -1.85 -13.47 6.54
N ARG A 249 -2.16 -14.21 7.61
CA ARG A 249 -1.17 -14.78 8.54
C ARG A 249 -0.32 -15.85 7.90
N GLU A 250 -0.93 -16.77 7.15
CA GLU A 250 -0.21 -17.84 6.44
C GLU A 250 0.75 -17.27 5.40
N ALA A 251 0.30 -16.31 4.58
CA ALA A 251 1.17 -15.61 3.65
C ALA A 251 2.29 -14.88 4.38
N ALA A 252 1.98 -14.09 5.42
CA ALA A 252 3.00 -13.39 6.20
C ALA A 252 4.07 -14.35 6.76
N GLN A 253 3.66 -15.52 7.25
CA GLN A 253 4.60 -16.55 7.71
C GLN A 253 5.46 -17.11 6.57
N ALA A 254 4.88 -17.39 5.41
CA ALA A 254 5.60 -17.88 4.22
C ALA A 254 6.61 -16.85 3.66
N PHE A 255 6.38 -15.56 3.90
CA PHE A 255 7.31 -14.47 3.63
C PHE A 255 8.22 -14.11 4.82
N GLY A 256 8.30 -14.95 5.85
CA GLY A 256 9.22 -14.79 6.98
C GLY A 256 8.89 -13.63 7.93
N LEU A 257 7.65 -13.15 7.94
CA LEU A 257 7.18 -12.09 8.83
C LEU A 257 6.52 -12.68 10.09
N PRO A 258 6.78 -12.11 11.28
CA PRO A 258 6.23 -12.64 12.53
C PRO A 258 4.74 -12.33 12.68
N ALA A 259 4.04 -13.17 13.45
CA ALA A 259 2.69 -12.88 13.92
C ALA A 259 2.65 -11.58 14.73
N SER A 260 1.53 -10.86 14.66
CA SER A 260 1.38 -9.55 15.29
C SER A 260 0.38 -9.58 16.45
N PRO A 261 0.61 -8.82 17.55
CA PRO A 261 -0.42 -8.55 18.54
C PRO A 261 -1.45 -7.50 18.06
N PHE A 262 -1.16 -6.84 16.94
CA PHE A 262 -2.00 -5.83 16.30
C PHE A 262 -2.75 -6.42 15.11
N VAL A 263 -3.97 -5.96 14.89
CA VAL A 263 -4.74 -6.23 13.68
C VAL A 263 -5.22 -4.94 13.03
N TYR A 264 -5.35 -4.96 11.72
CA TYR A 264 -6.02 -3.94 10.93
C TYR A 264 -7.11 -4.57 10.08
N ALA A 265 -8.24 -3.88 9.96
CA ALA A 265 -9.31 -4.20 9.03
C ALA A 265 -9.84 -2.91 8.41
N PRO A 266 -10.00 -2.82 7.08
CA PRO A 266 -10.53 -1.65 6.39
C PRO A 266 -12.07 -1.58 6.44
N PHE A 267 -12.72 -2.44 7.22
CA PHE A 267 -14.16 -2.51 7.39
C PHE A 267 -14.55 -2.37 8.87
N TRP A 268 -15.85 -2.25 9.08
CA TRP A 268 -16.42 -1.98 10.39
C TRP A 268 -16.58 -3.25 11.20
N GLY A 269 -16.01 -3.27 12.39
CA GLY A 269 -16.17 -4.38 13.31
C GLY A 269 -14.96 -4.54 14.20
N LEU A 270 -15.20 -5.12 15.37
CA LEU A 270 -14.11 -5.51 16.27
C LEU A 270 -13.73 -6.95 15.99
N LEU A 271 -12.43 -7.22 16.02
CA LEU A 271 -11.88 -8.55 15.82
C LEU A 271 -11.49 -9.14 17.17
N PRO A 272 -12.41 -9.87 17.85
CA PRO A 272 -12.27 -10.22 19.28
C PRO A 272 -11.04 -11.06 19.62
N ALA A 273 -10.45 -11.73 18.62
CA ALA A 273 -9.22 -12.50 18.78
C ALA A 273 -7.97 -11.62 19.07
N TYR A 274 -8.06 -10.31 18.86
CA TYR A 274 -6.95 -9.37 19.05
C TYR A 274 -7.16 -8.48 20.27
N ARG A 275 -6.04 -8.10 20.89
CA ARG A 275 -6.02 -7.13 21.99
C ARG A 275 -5.84 -5.69 21.50
N TYR A 276 -5.19 -5.51 20.35
CA TYR A 276 -4.92 -4.19 19.77
C TYR A 276 -5.41 -4.15 18.33
N GLN A 277 -6.25 -3.18 18.00
CA GLN A 277 -6.82 -3.04 16.66
C GLN A 277 -6.69 -1.60 16.17
N PHE A 278 -6.15 -1.45 14.96
CA PHE A 278 -6.20 -0.20 14.21
C PHE A 278 -7.59 -0.04 13.61
N ILE A 279 -8.25 1.08 13.90
CA ILE A 279 -9.63 1.35 13.48
C ILE A 279 -9.91 2.85 13.46
N GLU A 280 -10.85 3.26 12.63
CA GLU A 280 -11.36 4.63 12.65
C GLU A 280 -12.03 4.93 14.00
N LEU A 281 -11.63 6.03 14.62
CA LEU A 281 -12.17 6.49 15.90
C LEU A 281 -12.77 7.88 15.75
N PRO A 282 -13.90 8.19 16.42
CA PRO A 282 -14.43 9.56 16.46
C PRO A 282 -13.45 10.57 17.07
N ASP A 283 -12.64 10.09 18.02
CA ASP A 283 -11.52 10.82 18.60
C ASP A 283 -10.22 10.16 18.13
N SER A 284 -9.48 10.84 17.27
CA SER A 284 -8.19 10.38 16.74
C SER A 284 -6.99 10.87 17.56
N THR A 285 -7.23 11.63 18.63
CA THR A 285 -6.18 12.18 19.51
C THR A 285 -5.82 11.27 20.68
N HIS A 286 -6.57 10.17 20.87
CA HIS A 286 -6.37 9.23 21.96
C HIS A 286 -6.54 7.79 21.50
N LEU A 287 -5.82 6.87 22.14
CA LEU A 287 -6.21 5.46 22.13
C LEU A 287 -7.49 5.28 22.94
N ALA A 288 -8.35 4.35 22.50
CA ALA A 288 -9.60 4.04 23.17
C ALA A 288 -9.66 2.62 23.73
N ARG A 289 -10.44 2.39 24.80
CA ARG A 289 -10.71 1.04 25.31
C ARG A 289 -12.15 0.61 25.04
N HIS A 290 -12.33 -0.59 24.49
CA HIS A 290 -13.64 -1.21 24.30
C HIS A 290 -13.56 -2.73 24.40
N ALA A 291 -14.52 -3.37 25.08
CA ALA A 291 -14.63 -4.83 25.17
C ALA A 291 -13.31 -5.58 25.51
N GLY A 292 -12.43 -4.97 26.32
CA GLY A 292 -11.11 -5.55 26.67
C GLY A 292 -10.00 -5.32 25.64
N GLN A 293 -10.31 -4.70 24.51
CA GLN A 293 -9.37 -4.29 23.46
C GLN A 293 -8.91 -2.85 23.64
N THR A 294 -7.71 -2.56 23.15
CA THR A 294 -7.19 -1.21 22.94
C THR A 294 -7.32 -0.90 21.45
N LEU A 295 -8.04 0.17 21.13
CA LEU A 295 -8.27 0.64 19.77
C LEU A 295 -7.31 1.78 19.48
N ILE A 296 -6.62 1.68 18.34
CA ILE A 296 -5.59 2.60 17.88
C ILE A 296 -6.19 3.40 16.72
N PRO A 297 -6.23 4.74 16.80
CA PRO A 297 -6.81 5.55 15.74
C PRO A 297 -6.03 5.44 14.43
N LEU A 298 -6.78 5.51 13.33
CA LEU A 298 -6.22 5.72 11.99
C LEU A 298 -5.89 7.20 11.77
N PRO A 299 -4.96 7.53 10.84
CA PRO A 299 -4.69 8.91 10.46
C PRO A 299 -5.95 9.61 9.92
N THR A 300 -6.20 10.85 10.38
CA THR A 300 -7.38 11.66 9.98
C THR A 300 -7.01 13.01 9.36
N LEU A 301 -5.75 13.41 9.43
CA LEU A 301 -5.26 14.67 8.87
C LEU A 301 -5.25 14.61 7.34
N ALA A 302 -5.46 15.77 6.71
CA ALA A 302 -5.44 15.90 5.26
C ALA A 302 -4.09 15.49 4.65
N ASP A 303 -4.12 15.15 3.36
CA ASP A 303 -2.93 14.91 2.56
C ASP A 303 -2.10 16.21 2.44
N GLY A 304 -0.78 16.13 2.64
CA GLY A 304 0.11 17.31 2.68
C GLY A 304 0.87 17.53 4.00
N GLN A 305 1.02 16.49 4.81
CA GLN A 305 1.70 16.56 6.12
C GLN A 305 3.22 16.68 6.00
N ALA A 306 3.83 15.98 5.03
CA ALA A 306 5.24 16.13 4.67
C ALA A 306 5.38 17.19 3.57
N THR A 307 6.37 18.07 3.70
CA THR A 307 6.68 19.16 2.77
C THR A 307 8.18 19.18 2.46
N ASP A 308 8.59 19.98 1.47
CA ASP A 308 9.99 20.23 1.12
C ASP A 308 10.79 20.89 2.26
N ASP A 309 10.10 21.61 3.15
CA ASP A 309 10.66 22.23 4.36
C ASP A 309 10.47 21.39 5.63
N GLY A 310 10.08 20.12 5.52
CA GLY A 310 9.94 19.20 6.65
C GLY A 310 8.50 18.80 6.93
N LEU A 311 8.00 19.10 8.14
CA LEU A 311 6.58 18.90 8.49
C LEU A 311 5.78 20.15 8.15
N SER A 312 4.51 20.00 7.76
CA SER A 312 3.62 21.14 7.56
C SER A 312 3.41 21.93 8.84
N LEU A 313 3.13 23.23 8.71
CA LEU A 313 2.90 24.13 9.84
C LEU A 313 1.78 23.63 10.77
N GLU A 314 0.71 23.08 10.21
CA GLU A 314 -0.39 22.49 10.98
C GLU A 314 0.08 21.31 11.85
N VAL A 315 0.91 20.43 11.28
CA VAL A 315 1.48 19.29 12.02
C VAL A 315 2.43 19.77 13.11
N ARG A 316 3.28 20.77 12.83
CA ARG A 316 4.19 21.34 13.84
C ARG A 316 3.43 21.90 15.05
N ARG A 317 2.37 22.68 14.81
CA ARG A 317 1.46 23.21 15.85
C ARG A 317 0.82 22.10 16.67
N LEU A 318 0.27 21.09 16.00
CA LEU A 318 -0.38 19.97 16.67
C LEU A 318 0.60 19.21 17.57
N LEU A 319 1.81 18.93 17.08
CA LEU A 319 2.83 18.21 17.85
C LEU A 319 3.26 18.99 19.09
N ILE A 320 3.52 20.30 19.01
CA ILE A 320 3.93 21.07 20.19
C ILE A 320 2.79 21.19 21.20
N GLN A 321 1.54 21.34 20.75
CA GLN A 321 0.36 21.29 21.60
C GLN A 321 0.26 19.96 22.35
N THR A 322 0.45 18.83 21.66
CA THR A 322 0.50 17.49 22.28
C THR A 322 1.66 17.38 23.29
N ALA A 323 2.84 17.91 22.99
CA ALA A 323 3.98 17.87 23.92
C ALA A 323 3.74 18.65 25.22
N LEU A 324 2.93 19.71 25.15
CA LEU A 324 2.58 20.56 26.28
C LEU A 324 1.33 20.09 27.02
N SER A 325 0.62 19.09 26.49
CA SER A 325 -0.61 18.61 27.08
C SER A 325 -0.38 17.98 28.46
N PRO A 326 -1.26 18.25 29.43
CA PRO A 326 -1.25 17.52 30.70
C PRO A 326 -1.79 16.09 30.58
N ASP A 327 -2.47 15.74 29.47
CA ASP A 327 -2.97 14.38 29.26
C ASP A 327 -1.87 13.49 28.66
N ALA A 328 -1.44 12.48 29.43
CA ALA A 328 -0.43 11.54 28.98
C ALA A 328 -0.94 10.55 27.90
N GLY A 329 -2.24 10.55 27.60
CA GLY A 329 -2.87 9.74 26.55
C GLY A 329 -3.02 10.46 25.21
N ASP A 330 -2.70 11.75 25.12
CA ASP A 330 -2.73 12.49 23.85
C ASP A 330 -1.70 11.91 22.88
N VAL A 331 -2.07 11.77 21.61
CA VAL A 331 -1.22 11.27 20.53
C VAL A 331 -1.57 11.93 19.20
N VAL A 332 -0.56 12.19 18.38
CA VAL A 332 -0.77 12.62 16.99
C VAL A 332 -0.63 11.43 16.05
N VAL A 333 -1.64 11.15 15.22
CA VAL A 333 -1.55 10.11 14.18
C VAL A 333 -1.36 10.76 12.81
N LEU A 334 -0.17 10.55 12.24
CA LEU A 334 0.26 11.02 10.93
C LEU A 334 0.26 9.87 9.92
N GLY A 335 0.36 10.20 8.63
CA GLY A 335 0.37 9.28 7.52
C GLY A 335 -0.94 9.33 6.74
N GLY A 336 -1.52 8.18 6.42
CA GLY A 336 -2.74 8.03 5.62
C GLY A 336 -2.57 7.05 4.46
N SER A 337 -3.38 7.19 3.41
CA SER A 337 -3.21 6.38 2.20
C SER A 337 -1.91 6.76 1.50
N LEU A 338 -0.96 5.83 1.44
CA LEU A 338 0.38 6.12 0.92
C LEU A 338 0.36 6.69 -0.52
N PRO A 339 -0.41 6.12 -1.48
CA PRO A 339 -0.55 6.66 -2.83
C PRO A 339 -1.04 8.11 -2.92
N HIS A 340 -1.82 8.57 -1.94
CA HIS A 340 -2.43 9.90 -1.93
C HIS A 340 -1.68 10.89 -1.02
N SER A 341 -0.83 10.39 -0.12
CA SER A 341 -0.04 11.21 0.80
C SER A 341 1.25 11.76 0.19
N THR A 342 1.74 12.88 0.72
CA THR A 342 3.06 13.45 0.40
C THR A 342 4.24 12.70 1.05
N TRP A 343 3.97 11.77 1.98
CA TRP A 343 5.01 10.97 2.63
C TRP A 343 5.73 9.99 1.68
N GLY A 344 5.13 9.66 0.55
CA GLY A 344 5.78 8.84 -0.47
C GLY A 344 6.71 9.63 -1.39
N ASP A 345 6.67 10.97 -1.39
CA ASP A 345 7.50 11.85 -2.23
C ASP A 345 8.97 11.83 -1.78
N SER A 346 9.92 11.73 -2.71
CA SER A 346 11.34 11.58 -2.36
C SER A 346 11.92 12.77 -1.60
N ASP A 347 11.55 13.99 -1.97
CA ASP A 347 12.12 15.21 -1.38
C ASP A 347 11.40 15.54 -0.08
N MET A 348 10.05 15.51 -0.11
CA MET A 348 9.24 15.84 1.07
C MET A 348 9.41 14.81 2.19
N ALA A 349 9.46 13.52 1.88
CA ALA A 349 9.73 12.50 2.89
C ALA A 349 11.12 12.69 3.51
N SER A 350 12.14 12.99 2.69
CA SER A 350 13.49 13.16 3.24
C SER A 350 13.58 14.35 4.17
N ALA A 351 12.99 15.48 3.79
CA ALA A 351 12.91 16.67 4.63
C ALA A 351 12.13 16.41 5.93
N ALA A 352 10.94 15.79 5.84
CA ALA A 352 10.09 15.49 6.99
C ALA A 352 10.77 14.58 8.02
N PHE A 353 11.39 13.49 7.57
CA PHE A 353 12.11 12.58 8.47
C PHE A 353 13.38 13.22 9.05
N ALA A 354 14.09 14.06 8.27
CA ALA A 354 15.22 14.83 8.78
C ALA A 354 14.79 15.82 9.88
N TYR A 355 13.65 16.51 9.68
CA TYR A 355 13.04 17.37 10.67
C TYR A 355 12.73 16.58 11.94
N ILE A 356 12.00 15.46 11.84
CA ILE A 356 11.64 14.62 13.00
C ILE A 356 12.90 14.21 13.78
N ALA A 357 13.91 13.70 13.08
CA ALA A 357 15.15 13.24 13.71
C ALA A 357 15.95 14.36 14.39
N ALA A 358 15.81 15.60 13.91
CA ALA A 358 16.50 16.76 14.46
C ALA A 358 15.82 17.35 15.69
N HIS A 359 14.59 16.95 16.03
CA HIS A 359 13.77 17.53 17.11
C HIS A 359 13.50 16.50 18.23
N PRO A 360 14.39 16.33 19.23
CA PRO A 360 14.26 15.31 20.26
C PRO A 360 13.02 15.38 21.17
N TRP A 361 12.29 16.51 21.17
CA TRP A 361 11.03 16.64 21.88
C TRP A 361 9.89 15.85 21.19
N LEU A 362 10.08 15.44 19.92
CA LEU A 362 9.20 14.50 19.23
C LEU A 362 9.50 13.06 19.66
N TRP A 363 8.45 12.24 19.80
CA TRP A 363 8.54 10.83 20.15
C TRP A 363 7.75 9.98 19.16
N ALA A 364 8.45 9.42 18.18
CA ALA A 364 7.87 8.45 17.27
C ALA A 364 7.58 7.12 17.98
N LEU A 365 6.33 6.71 18.02
CA LEU A 365 5.87 5.50 18.69
C LEU A 365 6.12 4.27 17.81
N ASN A 366 6.81 3.26 18.35
CA ASN A 366 6.89 1.93 17.76
C ASN A 366 5.82 0.98 18.35
N GLY A 367 5.81 -0.28 17.89
CA GLY A 367 4.88 -1.29 18.40
C GLY A 367 4.97 -1.52 19.92
N GLU A 368 6.15 -1.54 20.52
CA GLU A 368 6.29 -1.72 21.98
C GLU A 368 5.75 -0.52 22.77
N ASP A 369 5.98 0.70 22.25
CA ASP A 369 5.42 1.91 22.85
C ASP A 369 3.89 1.83 22.87
N LEU A 370 3.25 1.45 21.76
CA LEU A 370 1.79 1.27 21.64
C LEU A 370 1.22 0.24 22.63
N LEU A 371 1.96 -0.82 22.97
CA LEU A 371 1.48 -1.84 23.92
C LEU A 371 1.33 -1.28 25.34
N SER A 372 2.14 -0.28 25.68
CA SER A 372 2.21 0.34 27.01
C SER A 372 1.62 1.76 27.07
N PHE A 373 1.21 2.31 25.92
CA PHE A 373 0.72 3.67 25.81
C PHE A 373 -0.56 3.90 26.65
N PRO A 374 -0.68 5.03 27.35
CA PRO A 374 -1.88 5.34 28.12
C PRO A 374 -3.13 5.37 27.24
N VAL A 375 -4.24 4.88 27.78
CA VAL A 375 -5.52 4.86 27.06
C VAL A 375 -6.46 5.85 27.75
N GLY A 376 -6.66 7.00 27.11
CA GLY A 376 -7.44 8.11 27.65
C GLY A 376 -8.92 8.09 27.26
N ALA A 377 -9.25 7.60 26.06
CA ALA A 377 -10.60 7.68 25.53
C ALA A 377 -11.48 6.49 25.90
N LYS A 378 -12.76 6.79 26.20
CA LYS A 378 -13.82 5.79 26.13
C LYS A 378 -14.25 5.68 24.69
N TYR A 379 -14.23 4.46 24.14
CA TYR A 379 -14.74 4.25 22.81
C TYR A 379 -16.24 4.52 22.77
N VAL A 380 -16.62 5.47 21.91
CA VAL A 380 -17.99 5.63 21.44
C VAL A 380 -17.99 5.08 20.04
N SER A 381 -18.76 4.01 19.79
CA SER A 381 -18.87 3.48 18.44
C SER A 381 -19.35 4.59 17.51
N PRO A 382 -18.63 4.87 16.42
CA PRO A 382 -19.18 5.72 15.39
C PRO A 382 -20.44 5.05 14.81
N PRO A 383 -21.37 5.83 14.23
CA PRO A 383 -22.54 5.23 13.58
C PRO A 383 -22.04 4.27 12.50
N PRO A 384 -22.61 3.06 12.37
CA PRO A 384 -22.21 2.13 11.32
C PRO A 384 -22.25 2.85 9.97
N PRO A 385 -21.34 2.51 9.04
CA PRO A 385 -21.28 3.17 7.77
C PRO A 385 -22.62 2.94 7.07
N THR A 386 -23.02 3.90 6.24
CA THR A 386 -24.16 3.64 5.37
C THR A 386 -23.80 2.41 4.53
N PRO A 387 -24.60 1.32 4.56
CA PRO A 387 -24.31 0.15 3.76
C PRO A 387 -24.07 0.58 2.32
N ALA A 388 -22.97 0.12 1.73
CA ALA A 388 -22.67 0.45 0.35
C ALA A 388 -23.87 0.04 -0.51
N THR A 389 -24.31 0.94 -1.40
CA THR A 389 -25.49 0.66 -2.24
C THR A 389 -25.16 -0.56 -3.11
N PRO A 390 -25.97 -1.63 -3.09
CA PRO A 390 -25.73 -2.80 -3.94
C PRO A 390 -25.67 -2.38 -5.41
N SER A 391 -24.71 -2.92 -6.15
CA SER A 391 -24.57 -2.67 -7.58
C SER A 391 -25.34 -3.74 -8.36
N PRO A 392 -26.19 -3.37 -9.35
CA PRO A 392 -26.82 -4.35 -10.23
C PRO A 392 -25.78 -5.15 -11.01
N ILE A 393 -26.09 -6.42 -11.28
CA ILE A 393 -25.29 -7.27 -12.15
C ILE A 393 -25.86 -7.19 -13.57
N TYR A 394 -24.98 -7.13 -14.56
CA TYR A 394 -25.33 -7.08 -15.97
C TYR A 394 -24.71 -8.24 -16.73
N THR A 395 -25.41 -8.69 -17.76
CA THR A 395 -24.86 -9.54 -18.81
C THR A 395 -23.91 -8.76 -19.72
N THR A 396 -23.12 -9.46 -20.54
CA THR A 396 -22.25 -8.83 -21.55
C THR A 396 -22.97 -8.05 -22.64
N GLN A 397 -24.27 -8.32 -22.84
CA GLN A 397 -25.15 -7.57 -23.75
C GLN A 397 -25.80 -6.35 -23.08
N GLY A 398 -25.50 -6.11 -21.80
CA GLY A 398 -25.99 -4.99 -21.01
C GLY A 398 -27.43 -5.10 -20.55
N GLN A 399 -27.94 -6.33 -20.45
CA GLN A 399 -29.20 -6.61 -19.78
C GLN A 399 -28.94 -6.81 -18.29
N GLU A 400 -29.67 -6.09 -17.45
CA GLU A 400 -29.65 -6.26 -15.99
C GLU A 400 -30.22 -7.64 -15.63
N THR A 401 -29.56 -8.31 -14.69
CA THR A 401 -30.02 -9.61 -14.16
C THR A 401 -31.01 -9.39 -13.02
N ASN A 402 -31.46 -10.47 -12.38
CA ASN A 402 -32.29 -10.38 -11.17
C ASN A 402 -31.47 -10.35 -9.87
N LEU A 403 -30.14 -10.22 -9.97
CA LEU A 403 -29.22 -10.18 -8.84
C LEU A 403 -28.52 -8.82 -8.75
N ASP A 404 -28.23 -8.44 -7.52
CA ASP A 404 -27.29 -7.38 -7.19
C ASP A 404 -26.07 -7.97 -6.47
N SER A 405 -25.06 -7.12 -6.25
CA SER A 405 -23.82 -7.52 -5.59
C SER A 405 -24.03 -8.10 -4.20
N ALA A 406 -25.01 -7.62 -3.43
CA ALA A 406 -25.25 -8.08 -2.05
C ALA A 406 -25.91 -9.47 -2.03
N ALA A 407 -26.90 -9.69 -2.91
CA ALA A 407 -27.54 -10.99 -3.11
C ALA A 407 -26.54 -12.04 -3.60
N LEU A 408 -25.67 -11.66 -4.55
CA LEU A 408 -24.64 -12.53 -5.09
C LEU A 408 -23.57 -12.88 -4.04
N GLN A 409 -23.08 -11.90 -3.26
CA GLN A 409 -22.16 -12.16 -2.14
C GLN A 409 -22.75 -13.16 -1.14
N SER A 410 -24.02 -12.97 -0.75
CA SER A 410 -24.71 -13.88 0.17
C SER A 410 -24.80 -15.31 -0.37
N ARG A 411 -25.06 -15.46 -1.68
CA ARG A 411 -25.10 -16.76 -2.35
C ARG A 411 -23.73 -17.43 -2.35
N LEU A 412 -22.68 -16.70 -2.73
CA LEU A 412 -21.32 -17.22 -2.77
C LEU A 412 -20.83 -17.65 -1.39
N LEU A 413 -21.11 -16.89 -0.34
CA LEU A 413 -20.78 -17.28 1.04
C LEU A 413 -21.45 -18.59 1.46
N SER A 414 -22.71 -18.82 1.05
CA SER A 414 -23.36 -20.13 1.25
C SER A 414 -22.65 -21.26 0.49
N GLU A 415 -22.11 -20.98 -0.70
CA GLU A 415 -21.39 -21.97 -1.49
C GLU A 415 -20.00 -22.28 -0.91
N PHE A 416 -19.30 -21.29 -0.36
CA PHE A 416 -18.05 -21.49 0.38
C PHE A 416 -18.22 -22.45 1.56
N HIS A 417 -19.32 -22.35 2.33
CA HIS A 417 -19.59 -23.27 3.44
C HIS A 417 -19.73 -24.75 3.03
N LYS A 418 -19.97 -25.02 1.75
CA LYS A 418 -20.11 -26.36 1.18
C LYS A 418 -18.89 -26.77 0.36
N ALA A 419 -17.94 -25.86 0.15
CA ALA A 419 -16.77 -26.10 -0.65
C ALA A 419 -15.79 -27.02 0.10
N PRO A 420 -15.12 -27.95 -0.60
CA PRO A 420 -14.07 -28.74 0.02
C PRO A 420 -12.82 -27.91 0.30
N GLU A 421 -11.98 -28.37 1.20
CA GLU A 421 -10.68 -27.75 1.49
C GLU A 421 -9.64 -28.22 0.47
N ASN A 422 -9.34 -27.38 -0.53
CA ASN A 422 -8.30 -27.62 -1.52
C ASN A 422 -7.83 -26.29 -2.16
N PRO A 423 -6.73 -26.29 -2.94
CA PRO A 423 -6.16 -25.07 -3.51
C PRO A 423 -7.11 -24.26 -4.42
N LEU A 424 -8.13 -24.90 -5.01
CA LEU A 424 -9.13 -24.19 -5.82
C LEU A 424 -10.10 -23.37 -4.96
N THR A 425 -10.48 -23.89 -3.79
CA THR A 425 -11.23 -23.13 -2.79
C THR A 425 -10.41 -21.95 -2.27
N ASP A 426 -9.09 -22.15 -2.08
CA ASP A 426 -8.20 -21.05 -1.69
C ASP A 426 -8.14 -19.97 -2.77
N SER A 427 -8.01 -20.36 -4.04
CA SER A 427 -8.07 -19.42 -5.16
C SER A 427 -9.42 -18.70 -5.24
N ALA A 428 -10.53 -19.39 -4.96
CA ALA A 428 -11.86 -18.77 -4.90
C ALA A 428 -11.95 -17.71 -3.80
N TRP A 429 -11.40 -17.99 -2.60
CA TRP A 429 -11.35 -17.01 -1.51
C TRP A 429 -10.50 -15.78 -1.87
N GLN A 430 -9.33 -15.98 -2.49
CA GLN A 430 -8.48 -14.87 -2.91
C GLN A 430 -9.20 -13.95 -3.91
N MET A 431 -9.86 -14.52 -4.92
CA MET A 431 -10.67 -13.75 -5.88
C MET A 431 -11.84 -13.05 -5.18
N TYR A 432 -12.55 -13.75 -4.30
CA TYR A 432 -13.67 -13.18 -3.55
C TYR A 432 -13.25 -11.96 -2.73
N PHE A 433 -12.17 -12.06 -1.94
CA PHE A 433 -11.68 -10.93 -1.14
C PHE A 433 -11.22 -9.75 -1.99
N ALA A 434 -10.57 -9.99 -3.14
CA ALA A 434 -10.19 -8.91 -4.05
C ALA A 434 -11.41 -8.16 -4.63
N LEU A 435 -12.53 -8.86 -4.82
CA LEU A 435 -13.77 -8.32 -5.38
C LEU A 435 -14.71 -7.72 -4.33
N THR A 436 -14.56 -8.08 -3.05
CA THR A 436 -15.40 -7.56 -1.96
C THR A 436 -14.65 -6.61 -1.02
N ALA A 437 -13.37 -6.36 -1.28
CA ALA A 437 -12.57 -5.39 -0.53
C ALA A 437 -13.28 -4.02 -0.45
N PRO A 438 -13.34 -3.38 0.73
CA PRO A 438 -13.93 -2.06 0.90
C PRO A 438 -13.32 -1.02 -0.04
N THR A 439 -14.13 -0.09 -0.53
CA THR A 439 -13.69 1.06 -1.33
C THR A 439 -14.72 2.18 -1.31
N GLU A 440 -14.26 3.42 -1.34
CA GLU A 440 -15.12 4.60 -1.51
C GLU A 440 -15.38 4.93 -3.00
N ASP A 441 -14.59 4.36 -3.93
CA ASP A 441 -14.83 4.54 -5.37
C ASP A 441 -16.00 3.67 -5.83
N THR A 442 -17.16 4.32 -5.94
CA THR A 442 -18.40 3.69 -6.41
C THR A 442 -18.29 3.07 -7.81
N ARG A 443 -17.42 3.59 -8.69
CA ARG A 443 -17.20 2.98 -10.02
C ARG A 443 -16.41 1.69 -9.91
N LEU A 444 -15.37 1.67 -9.06
CA LEU A 444 -14.61 0.45 -8.79
C LEU A 444 -15.51 -0.60 -8.11
N GLN A 445 -16.37 -0.18 -7.18
CA GLN A 445 -17.36 -1.04 -6.56
C GLN A 445 -18.30 -1.68 -7.60
N SER A 446 -18.86 -0.88 -8.51
CA SER A 446 -19.73 -1.40 -9.58
C SER A 446 -18.99 -2.29 -10.58
N LEU A 447 -17.72 -2.01 -10.85
CA LEU A 447 -16.87 -2.85 -11.68
C LEU A 447 -16.60 -4.21 -11.02
N ARG A 448 -16.17 -4.23 -9.75
CA ARG A 448 -15.94 -5.45 -8.96
C ARG A 448 -17.19 -6.34 -8.91
N ALA A 449 -18.37 -5.72 -8.79
CA ALA A 449 -19.64 -6.45 -8.80
C ALA A 449 -19.81 -7.30 -10.08
N GLN A 450 -19.42 -6.79 -11.26
CA GLN A 450 -19.56 -7.51 -12.52
C GLN A 450 -18.67 -8.75 -12.64
N TYR A 451 -17.62 -8.86 -11.81
CA TYR A 451 -16.69 -10.00 -11.81
C TYR A 451 -16.93 -10.98 -10.68
N LEU A 452 -17.79 -10.63 -9.73
CA LEU A 452 -18.04 -11.44 -8.53
C LEU A 452 -18.54 -12.85 -8.87
N GLY A 453 -19.29 -12.96 -9.97
CA GLY A 453 -19.80 -14.22 -10.49
C GLY A 453 -18.73 -15.29 -10.73
N GLY A 454 -17.57 -14.90 -11.26
CA GLY A 454 -16.51 -15.85 -11.64
C GLY A 454 -15.97 -16.69 -10.48
N VAL A 455 -16.21 -16.28 -9.21
CA VAL A 455 -15.92 -17.11 -8.02
C VAL A 455 -16.68 -18.44 -8.08
N GLY A 456 -17.89 -18.47 -8.62
CA GLY A 456 -18.71 -19.68 -8.73
C GLY A 456 -18.09 -20.75 -9.64
N GLY A 457 -17.38 -20.34 -10.70
CA GLY A 457 -16.61 -21.25 -11.55
C GLY A 457 -15.48 -21.96 -10.80
N LEU A 458 -14.73 -21.23 -9.96
CA LEU A 458 -13.68 -21.79 -9.10
C LEU A 458 -14.26 -22.78 -8.06
N LEU A 459 -15.40 -22.45 -7.46
CA LEU A 459 -16.09 -23.33 -6.50
C LEU A 459 -16.66 -24.60 -7.17
N ALA A 460 -17.12 -24.49 -8.42
CA ALA A 460 -17.55 -25.66 -9.20
C ALA A 460 -16.38 -26.59 -9.51
N ALA A 461 -15.24 -26.04 -9.95
CA ALA A 461 -14.02 -26.81 -10.18
C ALA A 461 -13.47 -27.46 -8.89
N SER A 462 -13.52 -26.74 -7.76
CA SER A 462 -13.14 -27.28 -6.46
C SER A 462 -13.93 -28.53 -6.07
N ARG A 463 -15.26 -28.54 -6.29
CA ARG A 463 -16.10 -29.72 -6.03
C ARG A 463 -15.81 -30.88 -6.98
N TRP A 464 -15.54 -30.57 -8.25
CA TRP A 464 -15.12 -31.56 -9.23
C TRP A 464 -13.79 -32.23 -8.83
N ALA A 465 -12.82 -31.47 -8.30
CA ALA A 465 -11.52 -32.01 -7.93
C ALA A 465 -11.61 -33.15 -6.88
N GLU A 466 -12.58 -33.05 -5.96
CA GLU A 466 -12.86 -34.08 -4.96
C GLU A 466 -13.67 -35.26 -5.50
N ASN A 467 -14.63 -34.98 -6.40
CA ASN A 467 -15.51 -35.99 -6.99
C ASN A 467 -15.50 -35.85 -8.51
N PRO A 468 -14.43 -36.34 -9.18
CA PRO A 468 -14.22 -36.11 -10.59
C PRO A 468 -15.17 -36.98 -11.43
N GLU A 469 -16.24 -36.36 -11.92
CA GLU A 469 -17.26 -37.00 -12.76
C GLU A 469 -17.30 -36.39 -14.17
N GLN A 470 -17.54 -37.24 -15.17
CA GLN A 470 -17.69 -36.77 -16.55
C GLN A 470 -19.00 -35.99 -16.70
N GLN A 471 -18.91 -34.79 -17.25
CA GLN A 471 -20.06 -33.90 -17.44
C GLN A 471 -19.90 -33.08 -18.71
N ALA A 472 -20.99 -32.99 -19.49
CA ALA A 472 -21.02 -32.26 -20.74
C ALA A 472 -22.40 -31.61 -20.95
N GLY A 473 -22.44 -30.32 -21.26
CA GLY A 473 -23.69 -29.60 -21.55
C GLY A 473 -23.59 -28.10 -21.32
N CYS A 474 -24.60 -27.34 -21.76
CA CYS A 474 -24.66 -25.87 -21.66
C CYS A 474 -25.89 -25.39 -20.85
N ALA A 475 -26.10 -25.99 -19.68
CA ALA A 475 -27.26 -25.75 -18.82
C ALA A 475 -26.85 -25.30 -17.41
N PHE A 476 -25.64 -24.75 -17.28
CA PHE A 476 -25.02 -24.38 -16.01
C PHE A 476 -24.83 -22.87 -16.00
N ASP A 477 -25.34 -22.19 -14.99
CA ASP A 477 -25.11 -20.77 -14.72
C ASP A 477 -24.23 -20.71 -13.48
N LEU A 478 -22.92 -20.81 -13.71
CA LEU A 478 -21.86 -20.87 -12.71
C LEU A 478 -21.43 -19.48 -12.24
N ASP A 479 -21.52 -18.47 -13.10
CA ASP A 479 -21.17 -17.10 -12.75
C ASP A 479 -22.38 -16.26 -12.28
N TYR A 480 -23.59 -16.81 -12.38
CA TYR A 480 -24.82 -16.18 -11.90
C TYR A 480 -25.20 -14.89 -12.64
N ASP A 481 -24.73 -14.72 -13.88
CA ASP A 481 -25.13 -13.63 -14.76
C ASP A 481 -26.47 -13.93 -15.49
N GLY A 482 -27.00 -15.14 -15.33
CA GLY A 482 -28.25 -15.59 -15.92
C GLY A 482 -28.13 -16.08 -17.37
N GLN A 483 -26.92 -16.13 -17.92
CA GLN A 483 -26.57 -16.92 -19.09
C GLN A 483 -26.11 -18.33 -18.64
N ASN A 484 -25.98 -19.23 -19.61
CA ASN A 484 -25.51 -20.58 -19.32
C ASN A 484 -24.15 -20.80 -19.99
N GLU A 485 -23.23 -21.37 -19.22
CA GLU A 485 -21.93 -21.84 -19.65
C GLU A 485 -22.00 -23.30 -20.09
N CYS A 486 -21.12 -23.62 -21.03
CA CYS A 486 -20.87 -24.97 -21.48
C CYS A 486 -19.74 -25.60 -20.67
N LEU A 487 -20.02 -26.73 -20.02
CA LEU A 487 -19.02 -27.53 -19.31
C LEU A 487 -18.54 -28.67 -20.17
N LEU A 488 -17.22 -28.86 -20.23
CA LEU A 488 -16.54 -29.98 -20.88
C LEU A 488 -15.60 -30.64 -19.85
N VAL A 489 -16.06 -31.71 -19.22
CA VAL A 489 -15.44 -32.28 -18.01
C VAL A 489 -15.19 -33.78 -18.16
N SER A 490 -14.01 -34.24 -17.76
CA SER A 490 -13.64 -35.65 -17.54
C SER A 490 -13.08 -35.84 -16.12
N PRO A 491 -12.66 -37.06 -15.73
CA PRO A 491 -11.98 -37.24 -14.45
C PRO A 491 -10.64 -36.48 -14.30
N GLU A 492 -10.02 -36.12 -15.43
CA GLU A 492 -8.70 -35.48 -15.49
C GLU A 492 -8.76 -33.99 -15.82
N TYR A 493 -9.84 -33.50 -16.44
CA TYR A 493 -9.96 -32.10 -16.85
C TYR A 493 -11.34 -31.49 -16.56
N PHE A 494 -11.34 -30.21 -16.20
CA PHE A 494 -12.54 -29.40 -16.03
C PHE A 494 -12.41 -28.11 -16.83
N ALA A 495 -13.25 -27.92 -17.84
CA ALA A 495 -13.25 -26.75 -18.71
C ALA A 495 -14.60 -26.03 -18.68
N VAL A 496 -14.58 -24.72 -18.52
CA VAL A 496 -15.75 -23.83 -18.57
C VAL A 496 -15.66 -22.97 -19.82
N VAL A 497 -16.65 -23.08 -20.70
CA VAL A 497 -16.69 -22.36 -21.97
C VAL A 497 -17.93 -21.50 -22.05
N GLU A 498 -17.71 -20.21 -22.22
CA GLU A 498 -18.76 -19.22 -22.45
C GLU A 498 -19.30 -19.28 -23.87
N THR A 499 -20.61 -19.09 -24.02
CA THR A 499 -21.23 -19.03 -25.35
C THR A 499 -21.08 -17.65 -26.00
N ASP A 500 -20.86 -16.61 -25.22
CA ASP A 500 -20.48 -15.30 -25.74
C ASP A 500 -18.96 -15.22 -25.95
N GLY A 501 -18.57 -14.86 -27.16
CA GLY A 501 -17.20 -14.91 -27.63
C GLY A 501 -16.65 -16.32 -27.91
N ALA A 502 -17.36 -17.38 -27.51
CA ALA A 502 -16.84 -18.76 -27.51
C ALA A 502 -15.47 -18.84 -26.80
N ARG A 503 -15.46 -18.40 -25.53
CA ARG A 503 -14.26 -18.20 -24.70
C ARG A 503 -14.12 -19.33 -23.71
N LEU A 504 -12.90 -19.80 -23.48
CA LEU A 504 -12.60 -20.74 -22.38
C LEU A 504 -12.19 -19.90 -21.16
N THR A 505 -13.09 -19.75 -20.19
CA THR A 505 -12.87 -18.89 -19.02
C THR A 505 -11.97 -19.55 -17.98
N LEU A 506 -12.11 -20.87 -17.81
CA LEU A 506 -11.34 -21.67 -16.86
C LEU A 506 -10.96 -23.02 -17.46
N LEU A 507 -9.74 -23.48 -17.17
CA LEU A 507 -9.29 -24.85 -17.45
C LEU A 507 -8.47 -25.35 -16.26
N PHE A 508 -8.85 -26.51 -15.75
CA PHE A 508 -8.15 -27.23 -14.70
C PHE A 508 -7.79 -28.64 -15.15
N SER A 509 -6.73 -29.17 -14.57
CA SER A 509 -6.34 -30.57 -14.69
C SER A 509 -6.18 -31.21 -13.32
N ARG A 510 -6.25 -32.54 -13.29
CA ARG A 510 -6.04 -33.35 -12.09
C ARG A 510 -5.12 -34.51 -12.42
N ASP A 511 -4.08 -34.69 -11.61
CA ASP A 511 -3.16 -35.82 -11.68
C ASP A 511 -2.91 -36.42 -10.29
N GLU A 512 -1.84 -37.23 -10.15
CA GLU A 512 -1.47 -37.86 -8.88
C GLU A 512 -0.95 -36.87 -7.83
N SER A 513 -0.44 -35.72 -8.25
CA SER A 513 0.09 -34.66 -7.39
C SER A 513 -0.99 -33.71 -6.87
N GLY A 514 -2.12 -33.63 -7.58
CA GLY A 514 -3.29 -32.91 -7.12
C GLY A 514 -4.08 -32.28 -8.26
N VAL A 515 -4.72 -31.16 -7.95
CA VAL A 515 -5.46 -30.33 -8.90
C VAL A 515 -4.62 -29.12 -9.29
N HIS A 516 -4.69 -28.75 -10.56
CA HIS A 516 -3.91 -27.66 -11.13
C HIS A 516 -4.80 -26.71 -11.92
N GLN A 517 -4.54 -25.41 -11.80
CA GLN A 517 -5.13 -24.42 -12.69
C GLN A 517 -4.22 -24.20 -13.89
N LEU A 518 -4.78 -24.18 -15.08
CA LEU A 518 -4.04 -23.99 -16.34
C LEU A 518 -4.39 -22.66 -17.01
N ILE A 519 -5.68 -22.32 -17.05
CA ILE A 519 -6.20 -21.08 -17.65
C ILE A 519 -7.10 -20.38 -16.64
N GLY A 520 -7.01 -19.05 -16.59
CA GLY A 520 -7.87 -18.18 -15.80
C GLY A 520 -7.97 -16.80 -16.42
N HIS A 521 -9.10 -16.12 -16.21
CA HIS A 521 -9.29 -14.75 -16.69
C HIS A 521 -8.55 -13.73 -15.82
N THR A 522 -8.20 -12.58 -16.39
CA THR A 522 -7.44 -11.53 -15.68
C THR A 522 -8.16 -10.98 -14.45
N ALA A 523 -9.49 -10.94 -14.46
CA ALA A 523 -10.31 -10.47 -13.35
C ALA A 523 -10.20 -11.36 -12.08
N GLN A 524 -9.64 -12.56 -12.18
CA GLN A 524 -9.32 -13.40 -11.02
C GLN A 524 -8.20 -12.77 -10.16
N PHE A 525 -7.33 -11.96 -10.76
CA PHE A 525 -6.09 -11.49 -10.12
C PHE A 525 -6.01 -9.97 -9.95
N ALA A 526 -6.66 -9.21 -10.83
CA ALA A 526 -6.66 -7.75 -10.80
C ALA A 526 -7.95 -7.17 -11.39
N VAL A 527 -8.40 -6.05 -10.83
CA VAL A 527 -9.62 -5.35 -11.25
C VAL A 527 -9.26 -3.92 -11.65
N GLY A 528 -9.88 -3.41 -12.70
CA GLY A 528 -9.70 -2.02 -13.14
C GLY A 528 -8.30 -1.77 -13.70
N ILE A 529 -7.88 -2.56 -14.68
CA ILE A 529 -6.55 -2.46 -15.29
C ILE A 529 -6.50 -1.34 -16.33
N SER A 530 -7.62 -1.07 -17.03
CA SER A 530 -7.74 0.09 -17.94
C SER A 530 -7.97 1.39 -17.20
N ASP A 531 -7.90 2.50 -17.95
CA ASP A 531 -8.29 3.82 -17.45
C ASP A 531 -9.74 3.80 -16.93
N PRO A 532 -10.01 4.30 -15.71
CA PRO A 532 -11.35 4.30 -15.13
C PRO A 532 -12.44 5.03 -15.93
N SER A 533 -12.07 5.92 -16.86
CA SER A 533 -13.00 6.58 -17.78
C SER A 533 -13.50 5.66 -18.91
N GLU A 534 -12.82 4.55 -19.17
CA GLU A 534 -13.23 3.57 -20.18
C GLU A 534 -14.17 2.50 -19.63
N TRP A 535 -14.26 2.38 -18.30
CA TRP A 535 -15.08 1.39 -17.62
C TRP A 535 -16.57 1.59 -17.92
N LYS A 536 -17.25 0.49 -18.23
CA LYS A 536 -18.69 0.45 -18.52
C LYS A 536 -19.33 -0.71 -17.79
N ALA A 537 -19.64 -0.52 -16.51
CA ALA A 537 -20.25 -1.54 -15.65
C ALA A 537 -21.50 -2.21 -16.25
N THR A 538 -22.26 -1.48 -17.07
CA THR A 538 -23.42 -2.01 -17.82
C THR A 538 -23.07 -3.00 -18.93
N ARG A 539 -21.82 -3.48 -19.04
CA ARG A 539 -21.39 -4.51 -20.00
C ARG A 539 -21.00 -5.82 -19.33
N GLY A 540 -21.41 -6.05 -18.08
CA GLY A 540 -21.08 -7.27 -17.34
C GLY A 540 -19.59 -7.52 -17.32
N GLU A 541 -19.16 -8.75 -17.62
CA GLU A 541 -17.75 -9.11 -17.74
C GLU A 541 -16.95 -8.22 -18.71
N GLY A 542 -17.60 -7.65 -19.73
CA GLY A 542 -17.01 -6.73 -20.69
C GLY A 542 -16.85 -5.29 -20.20
N ALA A 543 -16.99 -5.05 -18.89
CA ALA A 543 -16.98 -3.72 -18.30
C ALA A 543 -15.63 -3.00 -18.39
N ASP A 544 -14.51 -3.70 -18.26
CA ASP A 544 -13.16 -3.17 -18.42
C ASP A 544 -12.55 -3.70 -19.74
N PRO A 545 -12.27 -2.85 -20.74
CA PRO A 545 -11.78 -3.27 -22.05
C PRO A 545 -10.36 -3.87 -22.03
N ALA A 546 -9.56 -3.63 -20.99
CA ALA A 546 -8.23 -4.21 -20.86
C ALA A 546 -8.25 -5.65 -20.32
N GLN A 547 -9.36 -6.09 -19.71
CA GLN A 547 -9.49 -7.44 -19.18
C GLN A 547 -9.51 -8.48 -20.31
N ILE A 548 -8.85 -9.61 -20.06
CA ILE A 548 -8.92 -10.82 -20.86
C ILE A 548 -9.80 -11.80 -20.10
N MET A 549 -11.10 -11.77 -20.41
CA MET A 549 -12.12 -12.60 -19.78
C MET A 549 -12.11 -14.04 -20.33
N GLY A 550 -10.95 -14.69 -20.32
CA GLY A 550 -10.78 -16.07 -20.79
C GLY A 550 -10.01 -16.22 -22.09
N ALA A 551 -9.52 -17.44 -22.32
CA ALA A 551 -8.84 -17.82 -23.55
C ALA A 551 -9.80 -17.81 -24.73
N PHE A 552 -9.22 -17.64 -25.92
CA PHE A 552 -9.96 -17.62 -27.18
C PHE A 552 -10.89 -16.41 -27.34
N SER A 553 -10.62 -15.33 -26.60
CA SER A 553 -11.30 -14.04 -26.72
C SER A 553 -10.85 -13.31 -27.99
N ASP A 554 -11.62 -13.43 -29.07
CA ASP A 554 -11.23 -12.93 -30.39
C ASP A 554 -11.42 -11.42 -30.53
N THR A 555 -10.40 -10.71 -31.00
CA THR A 555 -10.52 -9.30 -31.39
C THR A 555 -10.95 -9.16 -32.86
N PRO A 556 -11.75 -8.14 -33.21
CA PRO A 556 -12.22 -7.01 -32.38
C PRO A 556 -13.55 -7.26 -31.64
N LYS A 557 -14.12 -8.47 -31.68
CA LYS A 557 -15.45 -8.78 -31.10
C LYS A 557 -15.36 -9.89 -30.03
N PRO A 558 -14.82 -9.60 -28.84
CA PRO A 558 -14.56 -10.61 -27.82
C PRO A 558 -15.82 -11.25 -27.23
N PHE A 559 -16.99 -10.61 -27.36
CA PHE A 559 -18.29 -11.08 -26.82
C PHE A 559 -19.34 -11.30 -27.93
N GLU A 560 -18.93 -11.75 -29.13
CA GLU A 560 -19.88 -12.14 -30.18
C GLU A 560 -20.63 -13.42 -29.78
N ASN A 561 -21.96 -13.47 -29.92
CA ASN A 561 -22.73 -14.67 -29.54
C ASN A 561 -22.45 -15.87 -30.45
N TYR A 562 -22.30 -17.05 -29.84
CA TYR A 562 -22.22 -18.34 -30.52
C TYR A 562 -23.37 -19.26 -30.13
N THR A 563 -23.76 -20.15 -31.06
CA THR A 563 -24.71 -21.23 -30.78
C THR A 563 -23.95 -22.53 -30.49
N PRO A 564 -24.15 -23.17 -29.33
CA PRO A 564 -23.51 -24.43 -28.99
C PRO A 564 -24.20 -25.63 -29.65
N ALA A 565 -23.40 -26.62 -30.02
CA ALA A 565 -23.83 -27.93 -30.48
C ALA A 565 -22.85 -29.01 -30.00
N TRP A 566 -23.36 -30.17 -29.60
CA TRP A 566 -22.56 -31.29 -29.09
C TRP A 566 -22.54 -32.43 -30.11
N THR A 567 -21.37 -32.95 -30.43
CA THR A 567 -21.25 -34.18 -31.26
C THR A 567 -21.02 -35.43 -30.41
N SER A 568 -20.48 -35.25 -29.22
CA SER A 568 -20.14 -36.27 -28.23
C SER A 568 -19.83 -35.59 -26.89
N ASN A 569 -19.76 -36.34 -25.79
CA ASN A 569 -19.48 -35.78 -24.45
C ASN A 569 -18.08 -35.14 -24.32
N ASP A 570 -17.20 -35.35 -25.30
CA ASP A 570 -15.85 -34.80 -25.33
C ASP A 570 -15.71 -33.65 -26.35
N THR A 571 -16.75 -33.28 -27.09
CA THR A 571 -16.63 -32.34 -28.22
C THR A 571 -17.80 -31.34 -28.28
N LEU A 572 -17.48 -30.07 -28.04
CA LEU A 572 -18.35 -28.91 -28.16
C LEU A 572 -18.03 -28.12 -29.43
N ILE A 573 -19.05 -27.78 -30.21
CA ILE A 573 -18.95 -26.92 -31.39
C ILE A 573 -19.72 -25.64 -31.13
N LEU A 574 -19.06 -24.50 -31.25
CA LEU A 574 -19.64 -23.17 -31.13
C LEU A 574 -19.62 -22.49 -32.50
N THR A 575 -20.80 -22.16 -33.01
CA THR A 575 -20.96 -21.51 -34.33
C THR A 575 -21.36 -20.05 -34.17
N GLY A 576 -20.53 -19.14 -34.68
CA GLY A 576 -20.77 -17.70 -34.60
C GLY A 576 -21.85 -17.22 -35.57
N THR A 577 -22.25 -15.96 -35.43
CA THR A 577 -23.29 -15.40 -36.28
C THR A 577 -22.90 -15.46 -37.77
N GLN A 578 -23.85 -15.83 -38.63
CA GLN A 578 -23.63 -16.00 -40.08
C GLN A 578 -22.62 -17.11 -40.49
N VAL A 579 -22.25 -18.03 -39.58
CA VAL A 579 -21.33 -19.16 -39.84
C VAL A 579 -19.98 -18.68 -40.40
N ARG A 580 -19.55 -17.49 -39.96
CA ARG A 580 -18.28 -16.88 -40.39
C ARG A 580 -17.08 -17.44 -39.61
N ARG A 581 -17.35 -17.93 -38.40
CA ARG A 581 -16.41 -18.57 -37.50
C ARG A 581 -17.07 -19.75 -36.80
N VAL A 582 -16.35 -20.86 -36.69
CA VAL A 582 -16.72 -22.02 -35.88
C VAL A 582 -15.51 -22.37 -35.01
N LYS A 583 -15.73 -22.56 -33.71
CA LYS A 583 -14.72 -23.06 -32.78
C LYS A 583 -15.16 -24.44 -32.29
N THR A 584 -14.28 -25.41 -32.37
CA THR A 584 -14.51 -26.75 -31.83
C THR A 584 -13.57 -26.98 -30.67
N PHE A 585 -14.12 -27.24 -29.49
CA PHE A 585 -13.41 -27.60 -28.28
C PHE A 585 -13.54 -29.10 -28.09
N ARG A 586 -12.42 -29.81 -28.06
CA ARG A 586 -12.39 -31.25 -27.91
C ARG A 586 -11.44 -31.66 -26.80
N LEU A 587 -11.98 -32.34 -25.80
CA LEU A 587 -11.19 -32.93 -24.74
C LEU A 587 -10.50 -34.19 -25.24
N THR A 588 -9.22 -34.32 -24.92
CA THR A 588 -8.35 -35.42 -25.33
C THR A 588 -7.69 -36.03 -24.09
N VAL A 589 -7.04 -37.18 -24.26
CA VAL A 589 -6.30 -37.82 -23.16
C VAL A 589 -5.15 -36.96 -22.63
N SER A 590 -4.60 -36.06 -23.46
CA SER A 590 -3.43 -35.24 -23.15
C SER A 590 -3.76 -33.78 -22.88
N GLY A 591 -5.05 -33.39 -22.89
CA GLY A 591 -5.47 -32.00 -22.69
C GLY A 591 -6.61 -31.57 -23.63
N LEU A 592 -6.61 -30.32 -24.06
CA LEU A 592 -7.69 -29.71 -24.85
C LEU A 592 -7.22 -29.34 -26.26
N GLU A 593 -7.92 -29.83 -27.28
CA GLU A 593 -7.76 -29.43 -28.67
C GLU A 593 -8.80 -28.38 -29.05
N ILE A 594 -8.37 -27.29 -29.68
CA ILE A 594 -9.24 -26.23 -30.17
C ILE A 594 -9.01 -26.06 -31.66
N ARG A 595 -10.06 -26.26 -32.46
CA ARG A 595 -10.02 -26.06 -33.92
C ARG A 595 -10.81 -24.83 -34.31
N TYR A 596 -10.18 -23.98 -35.10
CA TYR A 596 -10.81 -22.82 -35.70
C TYR A 596 -11.12 -23.09 -37.16
N TYR A 597 -12.37 -22.87 -37.53
CA TYR A 597 -12.74 -22.60 -38.90
C TYR A 597 -13.06 -21.11 -39.03
N SER A 598 -12.29 -20.35 -39.80
CA SER A 598 -12.52 -18.91 -39.95
C SER A 598 -12.30 -18.39 -41.35
N LYS A 599 -13.32 -17.68 -41.86
CA LYS A 599 -13.26 -17.02 -43.18
C LYS A 599 -12.68 -15.59 -43.12
N ALA A 600 -12.23 -15.14 -41.95
CA ALA A 600 -11.72 -13.79 -41.74
C ALA A 600 -10.50 -13.82 -40.79
N PRO A 601 -9.52 -12.91 -40.99
CA PRO A 601 -8.44 -12.72 -40.04
C PRO A 601 -8.92 -12.46 -38.62
N LEU A 602 -8.16 -12.94 -37.64
CA LEU A 602 -8.41 -12.70 -36.22
C LEU A 602 -7.11 -12.68 -35.42
N SER A 603 -7.16 -12.01 -34.26
CA SER A 603 -6.23 -12.22 -33.16
C SER A 603 -6.99 -12.77 -31.96
N THR A 604 -6.40 -13.76 -31.30
CA THR A 604 -6.97 -14.42 -30.12
C THR A 604 -5.92 -14.56 -29.03
N ARG A 605 -6.35 -14.49 -27.76
CA ARG A 605 -5.46 -14.48 -26.59
C ARG A 605 -5.74 -15.67 -25.68
N ILE A 606 -4.69 -16.18 -25.03
CA ILE A 606 -4.76 -17.30 -24.07
C ILE A 606 -4.08 -16.83 -22.78
N PRO A 607 -4.84 -16.44 -21.75
CA PRO A 607 -4.29 -16.14 -20.43
C PRO A 607 -3.99 -17.45 -19.67
N ILE A 608 -2.72 -17.70 -19.39
CA ILE A 608 -2.22 -18.89 -18.72
C ILE A 608 -1.95 -18.53 -17.25
N ALA A 609 -2.63 -19.23 -16.34
CA ALA A 609 -2.55 -19.03 -14.90
C ALA A 609 -2.20 -20.37 -14.23
N ILE A 610 -0.91 -20.70 -14.21
CA ILE A 610 -0.43 -21.95 -13.62
C ILE A 610 -0.40 -21.83 -12.11
N ASP A 611 -1.20 -22.66 -11.43
CA ASP A 611 -1.27 -22.81 -9.97
C ASP A 611 -1.03 -21.48 -9.22
N PRO A 612 -1.91 -20.48 -9.39
CA PRO A 612 -1.63 -19.11 -8.97
C PRO A 612 -1.42 -18.94 -7.46
N TRP A 613 -1.83 -19.93 -6.64
CA TRP A 613 -1.55 -19.97 -5.21
C TRP A 613 -0.08 -20.17 -4.86
N GLN A 614 0.77 -20.63 -5.79
CA GLN A 614 2.21 -20.81 -5.57
C GLN A 614 2.95 -19.47 -5.43
N ARG A 615 2.35 -18.32 -5.75
CA ARG A 615 3.02 -17.01 -5.65
C ARG A 615 3.16 -16.46 -4.22
N PHE A 616 2.63 -17.16 -3.21
CA PHE A 616 2.51 -16.66 -1.83
C PHE A 616 3.60 -17.18 -0.89
N HIS A 617 4.82 -17.31 -1.39
CA HIS A 617 6.02 -17.59 -0.60
C HIS A 617 7.22 -16.83 -1.17
N THR A 618 8.30 -16.75 -0.39
CA THR A 618 9.54 -16.07 -0.81
C THR A 618 10.18 -16.75 -2.03
N GLY A 619 10.61 -15.98 -3.03
CA GLY A 619 11.33 -16.43 -4.22
C GLY A 619 10.48 -17.13 -5.27
N TRP A 620 9.16 -16.99 -5.21
CA TRP A 620 8.21 -17.71 -6.08
C TRP A 620 8.43 -17.45 -7.58
N GLU A 621 8.90 -16.25 -7.95
CA GLU A 621 9.16 -15.89 -9.34
C GLU A 621 10.32 -16.70 -9.94
N SER A 622 11.26 -17.12 -9.10
CA SER A 622 12.42 -17.92 -9.49
C SER A 622 12.05 -19.37 -9.84
N GLU A 623 10.82 -19.80 -9.55
CA GLU A 623 10.30 -21.11 -9.88
C GLU A 623 9.65 -21.15 -11.27
N ILE A 624 9.34 -20.00 -11.86
CA ILE A 624 8.68 -19.93 -13.16
C ILE A 624 9.65 -20.28 -14.29
N ARG A 625 9.20 -21.12 -15.22
CA ARG A 625 9.96 -21.53 -16.42
C ARG A 625 9.15 -21.26 -17.68
N ALA A 626 9.87 -20.89 -18.72
CA ALA A 626 9.33 -20.57 -20.03
C ALA A 626 10.25 -21.13 -21.11
N ASP A 627 9.71 -21.98 -21.98
CA ASP A 627 10.43 -22.54 -23.12
C ASP A 627 9.66 -22.22 -24.41
N LEU A 628 10.23 -21.35 -25.24
CA LEU A 628 9.65 -20.97 -26.52
C LEU A 628 10.16 -21.87 -27.64
N SER A 629 9.25 -22.42 -28.45
CA SER A 629 9.56 -23.20 -29.65
C SER A 629 8.90 -22.55 -30.88
N PRO A 630 9.27 -22.95 -32.12
CA PRO A 630 8.69 -22.36 -33.33
C PRO A 630 7.16 -22.51 -33.43
N ASN A 631 6.60 -23.59 -32.87
CA ASN A 631 5.17 -23.94 -33.01
C ASN A 631 4.46 -24.02 -31.66
N GLY A 632 5.06 -23.51 -30.58
CA GLY A 632 4.44 -23.56 -29.27
C GLY A 632 5.27 -22.98 -28.15
N TRP A 633 4.64 -22.86 -26.99
CA TRP A 633 5.23 -22.28 -25.80
C TRP A 633 4.89 -23.14 -24.59
N THR A 634 5.90 -23.49 -23.82
CA THR A 634 5.73 -24.15 -22.53
C THR A 634 5.90 -23.12 -21.43
N TRP A 635 4.92 -23.02 -20.53
CA TRP A 635 4.94 -22.12 -19.38
C TRP A 635 4.47 -22.84 -18.12
N GLY A 636 5.15 -22.61 -16.99
CA GLY A 636 4.71 -23.13 -15.70
C GLY A 636 5.83 -23.16 -14.67
N LEU A 637 5.76 -24.09 -13.74
CA LEU A 637 6.68 -24.19 -12.60
C LEU A 637 7.83 -25.15 -12.92
N ALA A 638 9.01 -24.88 -12.39
CA ALA A 638 10.21 -25.68 -12.61
C ALA A 638 10.06 -27.11 -12.08
N ASP A 639 9.55 -27.23 -10.85
CA ASP A 639 9.35 -28.48 -10.12
C ASP A 639 7.85 -28.82 -10.00
N GLY A 640 7.02 -28.28 -10.90
CA GLY A 640 5.56 -28.46 -10.89
C GLY A 640 4.96 -28.59 -12.28
N ILE A 641 3.67 -28.25 -12.41
CA ILE A 641 2.95 -28.39 -13.68
C ILE A 641 3.45 -27.37 -14.71
N ARG A 642 3.51 -27.80 -15.97
CA ARG A 642 3.82 -26.94 -17.12
C ARG A 642 2.81 -27.17 -18.21
N LEU A 643 2.25 -26.09 -18.75
CA LEU A 643 1.34 -26.14 -19.88
C LEU A 643 2.12 -25.91 -21.17
N GLU A 644 2.05 -26.84 -22.12
CA GLU A 644 2.46 -26.61 -23.50
C GLU A 644 1.26 -26.14 -24.33
N VAL A 645 1.39 -24.98 -24.96
CA VAL A 645 0.44 -24.47 -25.95
C VAL A 645 1.07 -24.56 -27.33
N ARG A 646 0.55 -25.44 -28.19
CA ARG A 646 1.02 -25.61 -29.57
C ARG A 646 0.03 -25.05 -30.56
N THR A 647 0.51 -24.45 -31.64
CA THR A 647 -0.32 -23.90 -32.71
C THR A 647 0.39 -23.93 -34.05
N GLU A 648 -0.39 -24.00 -35.13
CA GLU A 648 0.09 -23.87 -36.51
C GLU A 648 0.11 -22.41 -37.00
N ALA A 649 -0.55 -21.50 -36.27
CA ALA A 649 -0.61 -20.09 -36.60
C ALA A 649 0.55 -19.30 -35.96
N PRO A 650 0.99 -18.19 -36.57
CA PRO A 650 1.93 -17.25 -35.94
C PRO A 650 1.45 -16.80 -34.57
N PHE A 651 2.38 -16.70 -33.61
CA PHE A 651 2.06 -16.29 -32.25
C PHE A 651 3.18 -15.46 -31.61
N SER A 652 2.81 -14.76 -30.55
CA SER A 652 3.73 -14.15 -29.59
C SER A 652 3.32 -14.58 -28.18
N ALA A 653 4.28 -14.68 -27.28
CA ALA A 653 4.04 -15.14 -25.92
C ALA A 653 4.93 -14.40 -24.93
N GLN A 654 4.33 -13.88 -23.87
CA GLN A 654 5.04 -13.17 -22.81
C GLN A 654 4.37 -13.46 -21.47
N GLY A 655 5.19 -13.61 -20.42
CA GLY A 655 4.72 -13.64 -19.04
C GLY A 655 5.39 -12.57 -18.21
N ILE A 656 5.01 -12.47 -16.93
CA ILE A 656 5.55 -11.45 -16.01
C ILE A 656 7.08 -11.43 -15.90
N THR A 657 7.76 -12.56 -16.14
CA THR A 657 9.22 -12.73 -16.00
C THR A 657 10.03 -11.85 -16.96
N VAL A 658 9.43 -11.38 -18.06
CA VAL A 658 10.05 -10.38 -18.94
C VAL A 658 10.33 -9.05 -18.22
N SER A 659 9.70 -8.83 -17.06
CA SER A 659 9.88 -7.63 -16.25
C SER A 659 11.14 -7.64 -15.40
N ILE A 660 11.70 -8.81 -15.10
CA ILE A 660 12.81 -9.00 -14.15
C ILE A 660 13.98 -8.04 -14.40
N PRO A 661 14.44 -7.79 -15.64
CA PRO A 661 15.55 -6.86 -15.89
C PRO A 661 15.31 -5.42 -15.42
N PHE A 662 14.04 -5.00 -15.27
CA PHE A 662 13.67 -3.64 -14.90
C PHE A 662 13.49 -3.44 -13.38
N LEU A 663 13.23 -4.50 -12.62
CA LEU A 663 12.78 -4.40 -11.21
C LEU A 663 13.85 -3.87 -10.24
N SER A 664 15.12 -3.93 -10.65
CA SER A 664 16.22 -3.37 -9.87
C SER A 664 16.35 -1.84 -10.00
N GLN A 665 15.59 -1.23 -10.93
CA GLN A 665 15.69 0.17 -11.28
C GLN A 665 14.45 0.93 -10.81
N ALA A 666 14.62 2.24 -10.66
CA ALA A 666 13.53 3.19 -10.58
C ALA A 666 12.64 3.10 -11.83
N GLU A 667 11.33 3.35 -11.67
CA GLU A 667 10.45 3.44 -12.83
C GLU A 667 10.92 4.54 -13.78
N ASN A 668 10.87 4.25 -15.09
CA ASN A 668 11.20 5.18 -16.16
C ASN A 668 10.04 5.20 -17.18
N PRO A 669 9.22 6.26 -17.20
CA PRO A 669 8.02 6.33 -18.03
C PRO A 669 8.35 6.46 -19.53
N ASN A 670 9.63 6.70 -19.89
CA ASN A 670 10.07 6.78 -21.28
C ASN A 670 10.52 5.43 -21.85
N LEU A 671 10.54 4.36 -21.04
CA LEU A 671 10.85 3.01 -21.53
C LEU A 671 9.60 2.36 -22.11
N ASP A 672 9.78 1.72 -23.27
CA ASP A 672 8.76 0.85 -23.85
C ASP A 672 8.83 -0.51 -23.17
N TYR A 673 8.04 -0.66 -22.09
CA TYR A 673 8.00 -1.90 -21.33
C TYR A 673 7.28 -3.02 -22.12
N PRO A 674 7.76 -4.27 -22.04
CA PRO A 674 7.11 -5.39 -22.71
C PRO A 674 5.69 -5.62 -22.17
N ALA A 675 4.82 -6.23 -22.96
CA ALA A 675 3.42 -6.46 -22.59
C ALA A 675 3.27 -7.26 -21.27
N GLY A 676 4.17 -8.22 -21.04
CA GLY A 676 4.24 -8.98 -19.78
C GLY A 676 4.43 -8.12 -18.52
N HIS A 677 4.89 -6.89 -18.66
CA HIS A 677 5.02 -5.92 -17.58
C HIS A 677 3.68 -5.43 -17.04
N PHE A 678 2.63 -5.52 -17.85
CA PHE A 678 1.29 -5.04 -17.52
C PHE A 678 0.30 -6.16 -17.21
N TYR A 679 0.74 -7.42 -17.27
CA TYR A 679 -0.10 -8.56 -16.90
C TYR A 679 -0.19 -8.70 -15.37
N PRO A 680 -1.36 -9.09 -14.84
CA PRO A 680 -1.49 -9.38 -13.41
C PRO A 680 -0.57 -10.51 -12.98
N PHE A 681 -0.10 -10.50 -11.74
CA PHE A 681 0.59 -11.66 -11.18
C PHE A 681 -0.39 -12.84 -11.02
N PRO A 682 -0.01 -14.10 -11.31
CA PRO A 682 1.20 -14.56 -12.00
C PRO A 682 0.95 -14.85 -13.49
N LEU A 683 0.02 -14.14 -14.13
CA LEU A 683 -0.44 -14.42 -15.48
C LEU A 683 0.66 -14.33 -16.54
N SER A 684 0.46 -15.12 -17.58
CA SER A 684 1.16 -15.00 -18.83
C SER A 684 0.17 -15.10 -19.99
N VAL A 685 0.49 -14.51 -21.14
CA VAL A 685 -0.44 -14.44 -22.27
C VAL A 685 0.27 -14.86 -23.55
N MET A 686 -0.38 -15.77 -24.28
CA MET A 686 -0.06 -16.06 -25.67
C MET A 686 -1.09 -15.40 -26.58
N GLU A 687 -0.62 -14.63 -27.56
CA GLU A 687 -1.44 -14.03 -28.60
C GLU A 687 -1.17 -14.73 -29.94
N ILE A 688 -2.23 -15.20 -30.60
CA ILE A 688 -2.18 -15.92 -31.86
C ILE A 688 -2.86 -15.09 -32.94
N GLN A 689 -2.17 -14.90 -34.06
CA GLN A 689 -2.69 -14.16 -35.21
C GLN A 689 -2.89 -15.13 -36.38
N ALA A 690 -4.12 -15.24 -36.87
CA ALA A 690 -4.48 -16.21 -37.89
C ALA A 690 -5.26 -15.56 -39.05
N ASN A 691 -5.00 -16.07 -40.26
CA ASN A 691 -5.65 -15.63 -41.51
C ASN A 691 -6.49 -16.75 -42.16
N GLY A 692 -7.05 -17.65 -41.34
CA GLY A 692 -7.81 -18.80 -41.82
C GLY A 692 -8.02 -19.82 -40.71
N ASP A 693 -8.11 -21.09 -41.11
CA ASP A 693 -8.26 -22.22 -40.19
C ASP A 693 -6.93 -22.52 -39.51
N PHE A 694 -6.98 -22.91 -38.24
CA PHE A 694 -5.81 -23.32 -37.46
C PHE A 694 -6.23 -24.19 -36.28
N THR A 695 -5.28 -24.92 -35.71
CA THR A 695 -5.48 -25.76 -34.53
C THR A 695 -4.58 -25.29 -33.40
N ILE A 696 -5.12 -25.34 -32.18
CA ILE A 696 -4.39 -25.12 -30.93
C ILE A 696 -4.50 -26.39 -30.10
N LEU A 697 -3.38 -26.81 -29.50
CA LEU A 697 -3.34 -27.89 -28.53
C LEU A 697 -2.84 -27.33 -27.20
N LEU A 698 -3.62 -27.53 -26.15
CA LEU A 698 -3.24 -27.31 -24.77
C LEU A 698 -2.93 -28.67 -24.16
N SER A 699 -1.68 -28.93 -23.79
CA SER A 699 -1.28 -30.23 -23.26
C SER A 699 -0.32 -30.13 -22.08
N LEU A 700 -0.41 -31.13 -21.21
CA LEU A 700 0.58 -31.35 -20.15
C LEU A 700 1.67 -32.29 -20.70
N PRO A 701 2.96 -31.91 -20.62
CA PRO A 701 4.07 -32.65 -21.22
C PRO A 701 4.46 -33.93 -20.49
#